data_AF-C1EDA3-F1
#
_entry.id   AF-C1EDA3-F1
#
_cell.length_a   1.000
_cell.length_b   1.000
_cell.length_c   1.000
_cell.angle_alpha   90.00
_cell.angle_beta   90.00
_cell.angle_gamma   90.00
#
_symmetry.space_group_name_H-M   'P 1'
#
loop_
_entity.id
_entity.type
_entity.pdbx_description
1 polymer ?
#
loop_
_entity_poly.entity_id
_entity_poly.type
_entity_poly.pdbx_seq_one_letter_code
_entity_poly.pdbx_strand_id
1 'polypeptide(L)'
;MGGYFTSDRAAKYGWGVPRLALVTLFAFEIVPRAFLAGSRAPVDALVSTPLPFTARAAAAPFAPLTLVPYLHSLRWIAHAYTGSIGAGVNVQVLGLLGNLAIMAVAGGLCLWDLTKDISLVVYFLKTFCGDQLAGKLDTAEWKLVLAFTFALPLAMWGAAGANGAAFAMFLPYARIAPILFAIQAVCEFGDAHLEYHPVIGKFFRHRYGFEAFTLCALTMMPGGITAPELRVVQFDLVICLFYRVANLGIILHKQGFAVAAAASLAVTIRKGCFRVFGALSGQRIVNVTDAEVATAVMRASDVKGDALERHVATPAWRPLLSLESVDHELYRNMLRDFHAVVKACPPPQRVGEIARAKVDELMYRTYSEEAEEASPVRGGAEPSPPPSPERPVVDVTLADSPVDSPHPHGGKGGDVGKCPFVQMQRTMRGGASGQSNAAGRSTPARSDAAPVIDADDVARLSLSVFIEYLFGREWEPKFETLLAASWEWRKEIAVRGRADPGVKKAAVELVVDDLIKNSHLWDLFGEKWREPRYYSLIMQPFLVSPAINVGDIAVAMKAHPDLALEPAMRRMHPFPIFERWVDKDVVVDGRIAVRADTQVIMFTSDFANSKHLWPAFGTGPRACAGTSMALGVLNAIHQKMLGRPGFEPERGHKFSGRNNDGVTSLSEVWYFAKTVLPVVFGFGGEKTTEAAALERAAAAALE
;
A
#
# COMPACT_ATOMS: atom_id res chain seq x y z
N MET A 1 -7.67 12.71 14.46
CA MET A 1 -6.97 13.89 13.88
C MET A 1 -7.52 14.25 12.50
N GLY A 2 -8.76 14.76 12.40
CA GLY A 2 -9.49 14.85 11.11
C GLY A 2 -9.76 16.26 10.53
N GLY A 3 -9.20 17.35 11.08
CA GLY A 3 -9.66 18.71 10.75
C GLY A 3 -8.85 19.51 9.73
N TYR A 4 -7.52 19.36 9.68
CA TYR A 4 -6.66 20.31 8.95
C TYR A 4 -6.45 19.96 7.45
N PHE A 5 -6.61 18.69 7.05
CA PHE A 5 -6.27 18.20 5.69
C PHE A 5 -7.50 17.84 4.86
N THR A 6 -8.53 18.69 4.87
CA THR A 6 -9.74 18.48 4.07
C THR A 6 -9.54 18.89 2.60
N SER A 7 -10.34 18.32 1.70
CA SER A 7 -10.40 18.71 0.28
C SER A 7 -10.76 20.20 0.10
N ASP A 8 -11.56 20.77 1.01
CA ASP A 8 -11.92 22.19 1.02
C ASP A 8 -10.71 23.09 1.29
N ARG A 9 -9.79 22.66 2.17
CA ARG A 9 -8.51 23.37 2.37
C ARG A 9 -7.54 23.17 1.21
N ALA A 10 -7.54 22.02 0.54
CA ALA A 10 -6.80 21.81 -0.70
C ALA A 10 -7.26 22.81 -1.78
N ALA A 11 -8.57 23.01 -1.92
CA ALA A 11 -9.14 24.04 -2.80
C ALA A 11 -8.77 25.45 -2.33
N LYS A 12 -8.84 25.76 -1.02
CA LYS A 12 -8.41 27.05 -0.43
C LYS A 12 -7.00 27.44 -0.86
N TYR A 13 -6.03 26.53 -0.77
CA TYR A 13 -4.65 26.80 -1.17
C TYR A 13 -4.41 26.66 -2.68
N GLY A 14 -5.05 25.68 -3.34
CA GLY A 14 -4.93 25.44 -4.78
C GLY A 14 -5.35 26.62 -5.64
N TRP A 15 -6.47 27.28 -5.30
CA TRP A 15 -6.91 28.51 -5.98
C TRP A 15 -6.15 29.76 -5.51
N GLY A 16 -5.59 29.72 -4.29
CA GLY A 16 -4.90 30.85 -3.68
C GLY A 16 -3.46 31.06 -4.17
N VAL A 17 -2.77 30.02 -4.65
CA VAL A 17 -1.38 30.12 -5.14
C VAL A 17 -1.29 30.94 -6.43
N PRO A 18 -2.05 30.66 -7.52
CA PRO A 18 -1.94 31.43 -8.76
C PRO A 18 -2.30 32.91 -8.59
N ARG A 19 -3.30 33.21 -7.76
CA ARG A 19 -3.71 34.60 -7.47
C ARG A 19 -2.64 35.37 -6.73
N LEU A 20 -2.10 34.80 -5.66
CA LEU A 20 -1.07 35.46 -4.88
C LEU A 20 0.21 35.64 -5.71
N ALA A 21 0.57 34.67 -6.56
CA ALA A 21 1.66 34.82 -7.51
C ALA A 21 1.45 36.02 -8.46
N LEU A 22 0.21 36.23 -8.94
CA LEU A 22 -0.13 37.39 -9.77
C LEU A 22 0.04 38.71 -9.01
N VAL A 23 -0.41 38.79 -7.75
CA VAL A 23 -0.22 39.99 -6.90
C VAL A 23 1.27 40.23 -6.62
N THR A 24 2.04 39.18 -6.37
CA THR A 24 3.50 39.27 -6.22
C THR A 24 4.15 39.82 -7.49
N LEU A 25 3.81 39.29 -8.66
CA LEU A 25 4.30 39.80 -9.95
C LEU A 25 3.91 41.27 -10.17
N PHE A 26 2.68 41.63 -9.84
CA PHE A 26 2.20 43.02 -9.91
C PHE A 26 3.06 43.96 -9.04
N ALA A 27 3.38 43.56 -7.80
CA ALA A 27 4.23 44.31 -6.90
C ALA A 27 5.69 44.44 -7.38
N PHE A 28 6.22 43.46 -8.11
CA PHE A 28 7.59 43.50 -8.65
C PHE A 28 7.72 44.24 -9.97
N GLU A 29 6.71 44.19 -10.84
CA GLU A 29 6.85 44.65 -12.23
C GLU A 29 6.00 45.87 -12.57
N ILE A 30 4.83 46.03 -11.93
CA ILE A 30 3.88 47.09 -12.27
C ILE A 30 3.96 48.24 -11.28
N VAL A 31 3.97 47.94 -9.97
CA VAL A 31 4.02 48.97 -8.92
C VAL A 31 5.25 49.88 -9.03
N PRO A 32 6.48 49.37 -9.28
CA PRO A 32 7.64 50.23 -9.45
C PRO A 32 7.51 51.24 -10.60
N ARG A 33 6.83 50.86 -11.68
CA ARG A 33 6.73 51.66 -12.91
C ARG A 33 5.59 52.67 -12.86
N ALA A 34 4.48 52.32 -12.21
CA ALA A 34 3.24 53.08 -12.27
C ALA A 34 2.90 53.85 -10.98
N PHE A 35 3.45 53.46 -9.83
CA PHE A 35 2.95 53.93 -8.52
C PHE A 35 4.03 54.39 -7.55
N LEU A 36 5.33 54.29 -7.88
CA LEU A 36 6.38 54.90 -7.08
C LEU A 36 6.35 56.42 -7.23
N ALA A 37 6.24 57.12 -6.10
CA ALA A 37 6.20 58.58 -6.07
C ALA A 37 7.50 59.21 -6.63
N GLY A 38 7.40 59.91 -7.76
CA GLY A 38 8.31 61.01 -8.15
C GLY A 38 9.74 60.71 -8.59
N SER A 39 10.25 59.47 -8.58
CA SER A 39 11.64 59.20 -9.02
C SER A 39 11.74 59.00 -10.54
N ARG A 40 11.76 60.09 -11.32
CA ARG A 40 12.33 60.10 -12.69
C ARG A 40 13.87 60.05 -12.69
N ALA A 41 14.48 59.35 -11.73
CA ALA A 41 15.86 58.90 -11.88
C ALA A 41 15.80 57.59 -12.69
N PRO A 42 16.66 57.39 -13.70
CA PRO A 42 16.60 56.19 -14.52
C PRO A 42 16.69 54.97 -13.63
N VAL A 43 15.72 54.07 -13.83
CA VAL A 43 15.66 52.73 -13.23
C VAL A 43 16.97 51.96 -13.51
N ASP A 44 17.83 52.43 -14.42
CA ASP A 44 19.12 51.86 -14.80
C ASP A 44 20.22 51.91 -13.73
N ALA A 45 20.05 52.61 -12.60
CA ALA A 45 21.02 52.62 -11.49
C ALA A 45 20.93 51.37 -10.56
N LEU A 46 20.36 50.26 -11.03
CA LEU A 46 19.86 49.14 -10.20
C LEU A 46 20.84 47.98 -9.91
N VAL A 47 22.15 48.14 -10.13
CA VAL A 47 23.10 47.00 -10.08
C VAL A 47 24.27 47.17 -9.09
N SER A 48 24.27 48.17 -8.21
CA SER A 48 25.33 48.23 -7.19
C SER A 48 25.06 47.22 -6.06
N THR A 49 25.93 46.22 -5.95
CA THR A 49 26.02 45.26 -4.85
C THR A 49 26.00 45.97 -3.49
N PRO A 50 25.25 45.48 -2.48
CA PRO A 50 25.24 46.12 -1.17
C PRO A 50 26.64 46.00 -0.54
N LEU A 51 27.25 47.14 -0.22
CA LEU A 51 28.42 47.21 0.66
C LEU A 51 28.06 46.64 2.05
N PRO A 52 29.04 46.07 2.78
CA PRO A 52 28.82 45.60 4.14
C PRO A 52 28.28 46.73 5.04
N PHE A 53 27.40 46.35 5.96
CA PHE A 53 26.63 47.25 6.83
C PHE A 53 27.56 48.13 7.68
N THR A 54 27.69 49.40 7.29
CA THR A 54 28.26 50.47 8.11
C THR A 54 27.17 51.51 8.37
N ALA A 55 27.26 52.29 9.45
CA ALA A 55 26.35 53.40 9.71
C ALA A 55 26.25 54.40 8.54
N ARG A 56 27.26 54.41 7.64
CA ARG A 56 27.31 55.21 6.41
C ARG A 56 26.58 54.55 5.23
N ALA A 57 26.50 53.21 5.19
CA ALA A 57 25.74 52.45 4.18
C ALA A 57 24.22 52.50 4.43
N ALA A 58 23.79 52.68 5.68
CA ALA A 58 22.37 52.89 6.04
C ALA A 58 21.78 54.18 5.43
N ALA A 59 22.63 55.12 4.98
CA ALA A 59 22.24 56.39 4.38
C ALA A 59 22.23 56.39 2.83
N ALA A 60 22.65 55.30 2.17
CA ALA A 60 22.60 55.21 0.71
C ALA A 60 21.18 54.84 0.23
N PRO A 61 20.64 55.48 -0.82
CA PRO A 61 19.33 55.14 -1.36
C PRO A 61 19.36 53.74 -1.97
N PHE A 62 18.76 52.77 -1.28
CA PHE A 62 18.59 51.43 -1.80
C PHE A 62 17.58 51.43 -2.96
N ALA A 63 18.00 51.03 -4.16
CA ALA A 63 17.18 51.04 -5.37
C ALA A 63 15.92 50.13 -5.28
N PRO A 64 14.85 50.42 -6.06
CA PRO A 64 13.61 49.62 -6.06
C PRO A 64 13.81 48.23 -6.69
N LEU A 65 13.30 47.16 -6.07
CA LEU A 65 13.55 45.79 -6.55
C LEU A 65 12.56 45.38 -7.64
N THR A 66 13.06 44.99 -8.80
CA THR A 66 12.33 44.22 -9.82
C THR A 66 12.56 42.72 -9.61
N LEU A 67 11.79 41.86 -10.29
CA LEU A 67 11.81 40.42 -10.00
C LEU A 67 13.18 39.78 -10.27
N VAL A 68 13.81 40.12 -11.40
CA VAL A 68 15.08 39.50 -11.83
C VAL A 68 16.23 39.80 -10.86
N PRO A 69 16.54 41.06 -10.50
CA PRO A 69 17.53 41.37 -9.46
C PRO A 69 17.22 40.72 -8.12
N TYR A 70 15.95 40.63 -7.74
CA TYR A 70 15.55 39.94 -6.51
C TYR A 70 15.87 38.45 -6.54
N LEU A 71 15.60 37.76 -7.65
CA LEU A 71 15.95 36.34 -7.82
C LEU A 71 17.47 36.13 -7.77
N HIS A 72 18.25 37.02 -8.40
CA HIS A 72 19.72 36.98 -8.35
C HIS A 72 20.30 37.24 -6.96
N SER A 73 19.61 37.99 -6.11
CA SER A 73 20.06 38.28 -4.74
C SER A 73 20.05 37.06 -3.82
N LEU A 74 19.41 35.96 -4.22
CA LEU A 74 19.18 34.74 -3.43
C LEU A 74 18.39 34.95 -2.12
N ARG A 75 17.97 36.19 -1.80
CA ARG A 75 17.17 36.50 -0.61
C ARG A 75 15.82 35.78 -0.60
N TRP A 76 15.30 35.47 -1.80
CA TRP A 76 14.09 34.67 -1.96
C TRP A 76 14.18 33.30 -1.31
N ILE A 77 15.39 32.72 -1.13
CA ILE A 77 15.56 31.43 -0.44
C ILE A 77 15.19 31.58 1.03
N ALA A 78 15.67 32.63 1.70
CA ALA A 78 15.32 32.91 3.09
C ALA A 78 13.82 33.20 3.23
N HIS A 79 13.25 33.99 2.32
CA HIS A 79 11.82 34.30 2.33
C HIS A 79 10.96 33.05 2.05
N ALA A 80 11.35 32.21 1.10
CA ALA A 80 10.68 30.96 0.77
C ALA A 80 10.73 29.98 1.94
N TYR A 81 11.90 29.86 2.58
CA TYR A 81 12.08 29.03 3.76
C TYR A 81 11.19 29.52 4.89
N THR A 82 11.27 30.80 5.27
CA THR A 82 10.43 31.42 6.29
C THR A 82 8.94 31.20 6.06
N GLY A 83 8.47 31.36 4.82
CA GLY A 83 7.08 31.09 4.46
C GLY A 83 6.70 29.62 4.65
N SER A 84 7.59 28.72 4.24
CA SER A 84 7.38 27.27 4.32
C SER A 84 7.37 26.74 5.77
N ILE A 85 8.11 27.38 6.68
CA ILE A 85 8.11 27.02 8.12
C ILE A 85 6.73 27.19 8.72
N GLY A 86 6.05 28.29 8.40
CA GLY A 86 4.68 28.52 8.86
C GLY A 86 3.75 27.38 8.49
N ALA A 87 3.92 26.74 7.33
CA ALA A 87 3.17 25.56 6.94
C ALA A 87 3.62 24.30 7.70
N GLY A 88 4.93 24.08 7.85
CA GLY A 88 5.48 22.91 8.55
C GLY A 88 5.14 22.86 10.04
N VAL A 89 5.30 23.99 10.74
CA VAL A 89 5.02 24.12 12.18
C VAL A 89 3.52 24.01 12.47
N ASN A 90 2.66 24.65 11.66
CA ASN A 90 1.21 24.53 11.80
C ASN A 90 0.69 23.10 11.64
N VAL A 91 1.44 22.24 10.93
CA VAL A 91 1.05 20.85 10.71
C VAL A 91 1.70 19.89 11.72
N GLN A 92 2.64 20.35 12.55
CA GLN A 92 3.35 19.54 13.55
C GLN A 92 3.96 18.24 12.98
N VAL A 93 4.48 18.26 11.74
CA VAL A 93 4.91 17.03 11.03
C VAL A 93 6.10 16.34 11.70
N LEU A 94 7.04 17.08 12.29
CA LEU A 94 8.39 16.60 12.58
C LEU A 94 8.70 16.40 14.08
N GLY A 95 7.67 16.48 14.94
CA GLY A 95 7.84 16.47 16.39
C GLY A 95 8.66 17.66 16.92
N LEU A 96 8.96 17.67 18.22
CA LEU A 96 9.62 18.81 18.89
C LEU A 96 11.04 19.07 18.34
N LEU A 97 11.87 18.03 18.21
CA LEU A 97 13.26 18.18 17.74
C LEU A 97 13.35 18.66 16.30
N GLY A 98 12.51 18.12 15.41
CA GLY A 98 12.46 18.57 14.02
C GLY A 98 11.97 20.01 13.89
N ASN A 99 10.99 20.41 14.71
CA ASN A 99 10.55 21.81 14.78
C ASN A 99 11.69 22.72 15.28
N LEU A 100 12.43 22.34 16.33
CA LEU A 100 13.56 23.12 16.83
C LEU A 100 14.68 23.27 15.79
N ALA A 101 14.98 22.21 15.03
CA ALA A 101 16.00 22.26 13.97
C ALA A 101 15.61 23.23 12.84
N ILE A 102 14.36 23.17 12.38
CA ILE A 102 13.82 24.09 11.37
C ILE A 102 13.84 25.54 11.88
N MET A 103 13.49 25.73 13.15
CA MET A 103 13.52 27.05 13.79
C MET A 103 14.94 27.62 13.93
N ALA A 104 15.94 26.79 14.20
CA ALA A 104 17.34 27.22 14.24
C ALA A 104 17.82 27.71 12.86
N VAL A 105 17.46 26.99 11.79
CA VAL A 105 17.76 27.43 10.41
C VAL A 105 17.04 28.74 10.09
N ALA A 106 15.78 28.90 10.53
CA ALA A 106 15.04 30.17 10.40
C ALA A 106 15.79 31.32 11.06
N GLY A 107 16.23 31.14 12.31
CA GLY A 107 17.00 32.12 13.06
C GLY A 107 18.31 32.50 12.36
N GLY A 108 19.03 31.50 11.83
CA GLY A 108 20.24 31.73 11.04
C GLY A 108 19.98 32.54 9.77
N LEU A 109 18.91 32.23 9.03
CA LEU A 109 18.50 32.98 7.84
C LEU A 109 18.02 34.40 8.19
N CYS A 110 17.40 34.61 9.35
CA CYS A 110 17.03 35.95 9.84
C CYS A 110 18.27 36.78 10.17
N LEU A 111 19.25 36.19 10.86
CA LEU A 111 20.52 36.86 11.17
C LEU A 111 21.28 37.20 9.89
N TRP A 112 21.25 36.32 8.89
CA TRP A 112 21.81 36.60 7.56
C TRP A 112 21.07 37.74 6.86
N ASP A 113 19.73 37.73 6.84
CA ASP A 113 18.92 38.80 6.22
C ASP A 113 19.17 40.14 6.92
N LEU A 114 19.33 40.16 8.24
CA LEU A 114 19.65 41.35 9.04
C LEU A 114 20.97 42.02 8.63
N THR A 115 21.90 41.29 8.03
CA THR A 115 23.12 41.89 7.45
C THR A 115 22.86 42.67 6.16
N LYS A 116 21.65 42.53 5.59
CA LYS A 116 21.22 43.06 4.29
C LYS A 116 20.05 44.04 4.41
N ASP A 117 19.04 43.73 5.23
CA ASP A 117 17.80 44.50 5.46
C ASP A 117 17.09 44.00 6.74
N ILE A 118 16.14 44.77 7.27
CA ILE A 118 15.33 44.37 8.44
C ILE A 118 13.97 43.77 8.03
N SER A 119 13.80 43.41 6.76
CA SER A 119 12.52 42.95 6.20
C SER A 119 11.94 41.71 6.85
N LEU A 120 12.76 40.69 7.13
CA LEU A 120 12.27 39.50 7.84
C LEU A 120 11.80 39.86 9.26
N VAL A 121 12.48 40.77 9.94
CA VAL A 121 12.06 41.24 11.27
C VAL A 121 10.74 41.98 11.21
N VAL A 122 10.54 42.85 10.21
CA VAL A 122 9.25 43.54 9.99
C VAL A 122 8.13 42.53 9.67
N TYR A 123 8.42 41.50 8.86
CA TYR A 123 7.48 40.42 8.57
C TYR A 123 7.07 39.66 9.85
N PHE A 124 8.04 39.27 10.68
CA PHE A 124 7.74 38.55 11.92
C PHE A 124 6.97 39.42 12.90
N LEU A 125 7.34 40.69 13.05
CA LEU A 125 6.63 41.62 13.92
C LEU A 125 5.14 41.73 13.52
N LYS A 126 4.83 41.97 12.24
CA LYS A 126 3.43 42.07 11.82
C LYS A 126 2.68 40.73 11.97
N THR A 127 3.33 39.62 11.62
CA THR A 127 2.67 38.31 11.53
C THR A 127 2.37 37.79 12.92
N PHE A 128 3.36 37.81 13.80
CA PHE A 128 3.18 37.35 15.18
C PHE A 128 2.25 38.23 15.98
N CYS A 129 2.35 39.56 15.87
CA CYS A 129 1.43 40.43 16.60
C CYS A 129 -0.01 40.24 16.11
N GLY A 130 -0.23 40.08 14.80
CA GLY A 130 -1.55 39.78 14.23
C GLY A 130 -2.10 38.42 14.69
N ASP A 131 -1.29 37.36 14.60
CA ASP A 131 -1.68 36.00 14.96
C ASP A 131 -1.91 35.85 16.48
N GLN A 132 -1.12 36.54 17.31
CA GLN A 132 -1.30 36.60 18.76
C GLN A 132 -2.65 37.26 19.11
N LEU A 133 -2.97 38.39 18.48
CA LEU A 133 -4.24 39.09 18.71
C LEU A 133 -5.44 38.28 18.24
N ALA A 134 -5.30 37.54 17.15
CA ALA A 134 -6.32 36.61 16.67
C ALA A 134 -6.43 35.33 17.51
N GLY A 135 -5.65 35.19 18.58
CA GLY A 135 -5.69 34.03 19.49
C GLY A 135 -5.13 32.74 18.87
N LYS A 136 -4.32 32.82 17.80
CA LYS A 136 -3.81 31.65 17.07
C LYS A 136 -2.51 31.07 17.65
N LEU A 137 -1.84 31.78 18.55
CA LEU A 137 -0.50 31.47 19.07
C LEU A 137 -0.45 31.03 20.55
N ASP A 138 -1.36 30.16 21.00
CA ASP A 138 -1.39 29.78 22.43
C ASP A 138 -0.59 28.52 22.79
N THR A 139 0.19 27.96 21.86
CA THR A 139 0.99 26.76 22.14
C THR A 139 2.41 27.08 22.60
N ALA A 140 3.01 26.19 23.40
CA ALA A 140 4.39 26.34 23.87
C ALA A 140 5.40 26.41 22.72
N GLU A 141 5.11 25.71 21.61
CA GLU A 141 5.93 25.74 20.39
C GLU A 141 5.91 27.11 19.73
N TRP A 142 4.76 27.80 19.66
CA TRP A 142 4.69 29.16 19.12
C TRP A 142 5.39 30.19 20.02
N LYS A 143 5.37 29.99 21.35
CA LYS A 143 6.15 30.80 22.29
C LYS A 143 7.66 30.61 22.08
N LEU A 144 8.11 29.40 21.73
CA LEU A 144 9.50 29.13 21.34
C LEU A 144 9.83 29.73 19.97
N VAL A 145 8.91 29.63 19.00
CA VAL A 145 9.06 30.28 17.69
C VAL A 145 9.30 31.77 17.86
N LEU A 146 8.45 32.46 18.64
CA LEU A 146 8.60 33.86 19.02
C LEU A 146 9.97 34.15 19.65
N ALA A 147 10.45 33.30 20.55
CA ALA A 147 11.75 33.47 21.18
C ALA A 147 12.90 33.41 20.16
N PHE A 148 12.90 32.44 19.24
CA PHE A 148 14.02 32.21 18.31
C PHE A 148 14.00 33.10 17.06
N THR A 149 12.84 33.52 16.55
CA THR A 149 12.76 34.37 15.34
C THR A 149 12.64 35.86 15.64
N PHE A 150 12.27 36.24 16.87
CA PHE A 150 12.04 37.63 17.24
C PHE A 150 12.90 38.08 18.43
N ALA A 151 12.78 37.43 19.59
CA ALA A 151 13.49 37.89 20.79
C ALA A 151 15.02 37.71 20.69
N LEU A 152 15.48 36.58 20.17
CA LEU A 152 16.92 36.27 20.08
C LEU A 152 17.63 37.17 19.04
N PRO A 153 17.15 37.36 17.80
CA PRO A 153 17.76 38.30 16.86
C PRO A 153 17.75 39.74 17.38
N LEU A 154 16.66 40.18 18.02
CA LEU A 154 16.54 41.53 18.57
C LEU A 154 17.46 41.74 19.80
N ALA A 155 17.60 40.73 20.66
CA ALA A 155 18.51 40.77 21.80
C ALA A 155 19.99 40.75 21.35
N MET A 156 20.34 39.92 20.36
CA MET A 156 21.69 39.90 19.77
C MET A 156 22.01 41.22 19.05
N TRP A 157 21.02 41.81 18.37
CA TRP A 157 21.14 43.13 17.75
C TRP A 157 21.27 44.26 18.80
N GLY A 158 20.46 44.23 19.85
CA GLY A 158 20.52 45.18 20.97
C GLY A 158 21.84 45.12 21.73
N ALA A 159 22.35 43.91 21.96
CA ALA A 159 23.67 43.67 22.56
C ALA A 159 24.84 44.21 21.71
N ALA A 160 24.64 44.41 20.40
CA ALA A 160 25.61 45.03 19.51
C ALA A 160 25.66 46.57 19.61
N GLY A 161 24.91 47.20 20.53
CA GLY A 161 25.15 48.57 21.00
C GLY A 161 24.53 49.73 20.21
N ALA A 162 23.31 49.59 19.68
CA ALA A 162 22.75 50.54 18.70
C ALA A 162 21.32 51.05 18.98
N ASN A 163 21.06 51.73 20.11
CA ASN A 163 19.69 52.23 20.40
C ASN A 163 19.21 53.34 19.44
N GLY A 164 20.09 54.24 18.97
CA GLY A 164 19.73 55.29 18.01
C GLY A 164 19.72 54.82 16.56
N ALA A 165 20.71 54.01 16.16
CA ALA A 165 20.81 53.50 14.79
C ALA A 165 19.74 52.45 14.48
N ALA A 166 19.30 51.65 15.47
CA ALA A 166 18.20 50.70 15.27
C ALA A 166 16.88 51.41 14.96
N PHE A 167 16.54 52.46 15.72
CA PHE A 167 15.33 53.24 15.48
C PHE A 167 15.34 53.92 14.10
N ALA A 168 16.50 54.44 13.69
CA ALA A 168 16.68 55.05 12.36
C ALA A 168 16.43 54.05 11.21
N MET A 169 16.67 52.75 11.40
CA MET A 169 16.36 51.73 10.39
C MET A 169 14.87 51.43 10.25
N PHE A 170 14.08 51.56 11.32
CA PHE A 170 12.64 51.37 11.27
C PHE A 170 11.89 52.59 10.74
N LEU A 171 12.51 53.77 10.79
CA LEU A 171 11.91 55.03 10.38
C LEU A 171 11.36 55.02 8.94
N PRO A 172 12.04 54.45 7.92
CA PRO A 172 11.49 54.30 6.58
C PRO A 172 10.23 53.42 6.50
N TYR A 173 10.00 52.56 7.50
CA TYR A 173 8.89 51.63 7.56
C TYR A 173 7.77 52.09 8.50
N ALA A 174 7.96 53.19 9.23
CA ALA A 174 7.03 53.66 10.27
C ALA A 174 5.60 53.89 9.74
N ARG A 175 5.46 54.24 8.46
CA ARG A 175 4.16 54.44 7.81
C ARG A 175 3.52 53.15 7.30
N ILE A 176 4.28 52.23 6.70
CA ILE A 176 3.74 50.98 6.12
C ILE A 176 3.52 49.87 7.16
N ALA A 177 4.34 49.81 8.21
CA ALA A 177 4.25 48.79 9.25
C ALA A 177 2.87 48.71 9.93
N PRO A 178 2.24 49.82 10.39
CA PRO A 178 0.90 49.76 10.97
C PRO A 178 -0.17 49.33 9.96
N ILE A 179 0.00 49.65 8.67
CA ILE A 179 -0.92 49.23 7.60
C ILE A 179 -0.82 47.71 7.41
N LEU A 180 0.39 47.17 7.25
CA LEU A 180 0.59 45.73 7.08
C LEU A 180 0.15 44.92 8.30
N PHE A 181 0.36 45.46 9.50
CA PHE A 181 -0.18 44.90 10.72
C PHE A 181 -1.71 44.89 10.72
N ALA A 182 -2.37 45.99 10.35
CA ALA A 182 -3.83 46.05 10.26
C ALA A 182 -4.38 45.05 9.22
N ILE A 183 -3.72 44.92 8.06
CA ILE A 183 -4.06 43.93 7.03
C ILE A 183 -4.00 42.52 7.62
N GLN A 184 -2.89 42.18 8.29
CA GLN A 184 -2.70 40.87 8.91
C GLN A 184 -3.77 40.62 9.98
N ALA A 185 -3.96 41.55 10.93
CA ALA A 185 -4.93 41.42 12.01
C ALA A 185 -6.34 41.21 11.46
N VAL A 186 -6.80 42.05 10.52
CA VAL A 186 -8.13 41.92 9.91
C VAL A 186 -8.29 40.58 9.19
N CYS A 187 -7.26 40.13 8.46
CA CYS A 187 -7.32 38.85 7.77
C CYS A 187 -7.38 37.66 8.74
N GLU A 188 -6.61 37.71 9.82
CA GLU A 188 -6.54 36.61 10.79
C GLU A 188 -7.76 36.57 11.72
N PHE A 189 -8.29 37.72 12.14
CA PHE A 189 -9.60 37.80 12.82
C PHE A 189 -10.74 37.36 11.90
N GLY A 190 -10.69 37.74 10.62
CA GLY A 190 -11.67 37.29 9.64
C GLY A 190 -11.62 35.79 9.40
N ASP A 191 -10.42 35.20 9.33
CA ASP A 191 -10.24 33.75 9.22
C ASP A 191 -10.69 33.03 10.52
N ALA A 192 -10.45 33.62 11.70
CA ALA A 192 -10.84 33.02 12.98
C ALA A 192 -12.34 33.10 13.29
N HIS A 193 -13.02 34.21 12.94
CA HIS A 193 -14.38 34.48 13.40
C HIS A 193 -15.41 34.63 12.29
N LEU A 194 -14.98 34.95 11.07
CA LEU A 194 -15.88 35.27 9.97
C LEU A 194 -15.85 34.23 8.85
N GLU A 195 -14.97 33.22 8.89
CA GLU A 195 -14.81 32.25 7.80
C GLU A 195 -16.10 31.44 7.50
N TYR A 196 -17.01 31.32 8.48
CA TYR A 196 -18.30 30.64 8.33
C TYR A 196 -19.46 31.58 7.99
N HIS A 197 -19.23 32.89 7.92
CA HIS A 197 -20.28 33.85 7.60
C HIS A 197 -20.78 33.66 6.15
N PRO A 198 -22.10 33.61 5.88
CA PRO A 198 -22.65 33.27 4.57
C PRO A 198 -22.26 34.26 3.46
N VAL A 199 -22.14 35.55 3.79
CA VAL A 199 -21.82 36.62 2.82
C VAL A 199 -20.31 36.85 2.68
N ILE A 200 -19.64 37.21 3.78
CA ILE A 200 -18.21 37.58 3.77
C ILE A 200 -17.27 36.40 4.08
N GLY A 201 -17.78 35.24 4.49
CA GLY A 201 -16.95 34.12 4.90
C GLY A 201 -16.09 33.59 3.76
N LYS A 202 -16.59 33.55 2.51
CA LYS A 202 -15.77 33.18 1.34
C LYS A 202 -14.58 34.14 1.13
N PHE A 203 -14.76 35.42 1.44
CA PHE A 203 -13.72 36.45 1.30
C PHE A 203 -12.52 36.16 2.24
N PHE A 204 -12.80 35.85 3.51
CA PHE A 204 -11.75 35.50 4.48
C PHE A 204 -11.28 34.05 4.38
N ARG A 205 -12.21 33.11 4.15
CA ARG A 205 -11.93 31.67 4.03
C ARG A 205 -10.94 31.37 2.92
N HIS A 206 -11.01 32.04 1.78
CA HIS A 206 -10.05 31.86 0.68
C HIS A 206 -8.91 32.89 0.71
N ARG A 207 -8.76 33.60 1.83
CA ARG A 207 -7.78 34.64 2.11
C ARG A 207 -7.80 35.83 1.13
N TYR A 208 -8.85 36.01 0.32
CA TYR A 208 -8.98 37.13 -0.64
C TYR A 208 -8.77 38.50 0.01
N GLY A 209 -9.10 38.64 1.30
CA GLY A 209 -8.82 39.85 2.07
C GLY A 209 -7.35 40.25 2.03
N PHE A 210 -6.42 39.30 2.17
CA PHE A 210 -5.00 39.61 2.16
C PHE A 210 -4.55 40.17 0.81
N GLU A 211 -4.90 39.50 -0.30
CA GLU A 211 -4.62 40.00 -1.65
C GLU A 211 -5.25 41.37 -1.89
N ALA A 212 -6.53 41.54 -1.55
CA ALA A 212 -7.28 42.77 -1.81
C ALA A 212 -6.73 43.96 -1.02
N PHE A 213 -6.53 43.81 0.29
CA PHE A 213 -6.03 44.89 1.13
C PHE A 213 -4.57 45.23 0.80
N THR A 214 -3.76 44.24 0.43
CA THR A 214 -2.37 44.48 -0.01
C THR A 214 -2.35 45.24 -1.34
N LEU A 215 -3.22 44.90 -2.30
CA LEU A 215 -3.38 45.68 -3.54
C LEU A 215 -3.82 47.12 -3.26
N CYS A 216 -4.73 47.34 -2.30
CA CYS A 216 -5.11 48.68 -1.87
C CYS A 216 -3.92 49.44 -1.26
N ALA A 217 -3.10 48.81 -0.42
CA ALA A 217 -1.89 49.42 0.13
C ALA A 217 -0.89 49.78 -0.98
N LEU A 218 -0.74 48.93 -1.99
CA LEU A 218 0.17 49.17 -3.13
C LEU A 218 -0.28 50.33 -4.03
N THR A 219 -1.58 50.63 -4.11
CA THR A 219 -2.14 51.54 -5.15
C THR A 219 -2.83 52.78 -4.61
N MET A 220 -3.31 52.77 -3.36
CA MET A 220 -4.18 53.81 -2.81
C MET A 220 -3.61 54.53 -1.58
N MET A 221 -2.34 54.29 -1.23
CA MET A 221 -1.71 55.00 -0.11
C MET A 221 -1.63 56.51 -0.37
N PRO A 222 -2.02 57.36 0.61
CA PRO A 222 -1.86 58.81 0.49
C PRO A 222 -0.40 59.18 0.24
N GLY A 223 -0.14 59.90 -0.86
CA GLY A 223 1.22 60.25 -1.29
C GLY A 223 1.98 59.13 -2.02
N GLY A 224 1.31 58.02 -2.37
CA GLY A 224 1.91 56.87 -3.05
C GLY A 224 2.78 56.01 -2.13
N ILE A 225 3.13 54.81 -2.58
CA ILE A 225 4.08 53.94 -1.89
C ILE A 225 5.51 54.39 -2.19
N THR A 226 6.37 54.43 -1.17
CA THR A 226 7.79 54.72 -1.35
C THR A 226 8.57 53.44 -1.68
N ALA A 227 9.78 53.57 -2.22
CA ALA A 227 10.61 52.41 -2.57
C ALA A 227 10.96 51.51 -1.36
N PRO A 228 11.30 52.04 -0.16
CA PRO A 228 11.49 51.22 1.03
C PRO A 228 10.23 50.46 1.43
N GLU A 229 9.06 51.11 1.42
CA GLU A 229 7.80 50.47 1.79
C GLU A 229 7.42 49.36 0.81
N LEU A 230 7.54 49.61 -0.50
CA LEU A 230 7.26 48.62 -1.54
C LEU A 230 8.08 47.34 -1.36
N ARG A 231 9.36 47.47 -0.98
CA ARG A 231 10.25 46.34 -0.75
C ARG A 231 9.72 45.40 0.34
N VAL A 232 9.28 45.95 1.46
CA VAL A 232 8.72 45.14 2.55
C VAL A 232 7.46 44.41 2.09
N VAL A 233 6.60 45.08 1.32
CA VAL A 233 5.39 44.46 0.76
C VAL A 233 5.73 43.34 -0.22
N GLN A 234 6.72 43.54 -1.10
CA GLN A 234 7.19 42.52 -2.05
C GLN A 234 7.70 41.27 -1.32
N PHE A 235 8.49 41.43 -0.27
CA PHE A 235 9.02 40.31 0.50
C PHE A 235 7.92 39.59 1.27
N ASP A 236 6.99 40.33 1.89
CA ASP A 236 5.82 39.75 2.53
C ASP A 236 5.01 38.87 1.57
N LEU A 237 4.74 39.38 0.36
CA LEU A 237 4.03 38.65 -0.69
C LEU A 237 4.75 37.35 -1.09
N VAL A 238 6.08 37.34 -1.16
CA VAL A 238 6.85 36.11 -1.43
C VAL A 238 6.75 35.12 -0.27
N ILE A 239 6.90 35.59 0.96
CA ILE A 239 6.81 34.72 2.16
C ILE A 239 5.41 34.09 2.24
N CYS A 240 4.35 34.89 2.06
CA CYS A 240 2.98 34.39 2.02
C CYS A 240 2.73 33.42 0.85
N LEU A 241 3.34 33.65 -0.32
CA LEU A 241 3.23 32.75 -1.47
C LEU A 241 3.80 31.37 -1.14
N PHE A 242 5.02 31.33 -0.59
CA PHE A 242 5.64 30.06 -0.23
C PHE A 242 4.95 29.37 0.95
N TYR A 243 4.34 30.11 1.88
CA TYR A 243 3.43 29.52 2.88
C TYR A 243 2.27 28.76 2.23
N ARG A 244 1.62 29.33 1.20
CA ARG A 244 0.52 28.67 0.48
C ARG A 244 0.99 27.47 -0.33
N VAL A 245 2.14 27.60 -1.02
CA VAL A 245 2.75 26.50 -1.77
C VAL A 245 3.10 25.32 -0.86
N ALA A 246 3.73 25.59 0.29
CA ALA A 246 4.10 24.55 1.25
C ALA A 246 2.86 23.86 1.85
N ASN A 247 1.81 24.61 2.24
CA ASN A 247 0.55 24.01 2.69
C ASN A 247 -0.10 23.13 1.62
N LEU A 248 -0.14 23.58 0.36
CA LEU A 248 -0.67 22.79 -0.75
C LEU A 248 0.15 21.50 -0.96
N GLY A 249 1.48 21.60 -0.95
CA GLY A 249 2.37 20.44 -1.05
C GLY A 249 2.13 19.40 0.05
N ILE A 250 2.00 19.85 1.31
CA ILE A 250 1.71 18.96 2.45
C ILE A 250 0.34 18.30 2.29
N ILE A 251 -0.69 19.03 1.87
CA ILE A 251 -2.04 18.49 1.66
C ILE A 251 -2.04 17.45 0.55
N LEU A 252 -1.41 17.75 -0.59
CA LEU A 252 -1.29 16.82 -1.72
C LEU A 252 -0.52 15.56 -1.33
N HIS A 253 0.56 15.70 -0.56
CA HIS A 253 1.32 14.57 -0.04
C HIS A 253 0.47 13.69 0.88
N LYS A 254 -0.25 14.27 1.86
CA LYS A 254 -1.13 13.53 2.77
C LYS A 254 -2.31 12.88 2.07
N GLN A 255 -2.80 13.46 0.98
CA GLN A 255 -3.84 12.87 0.14
C GLN A 255 -3.30 11.76 -0.79
N GLY A 256 -2.01 11.44 -0.71
CA GLY A 256 -1.40 10.40 -1.54
C GLY A 256 -1.33 10.78 -3.02
N PHE A 257 -1.41 12.07 -3.37
CA PHE A 257 -1.44 12.52 -4.77
C PHE A 257 -0.22 12.00 -5.55
N ALA A 258 0.97 12.07 -4.97
CA ALA A 258 2.19 11.56 -5.61
C ALA A 258 2.11 10.04 -5.88
N VAL A 259 1.55 9.28 -4.93
CA VAL A 259 1.34 7.83 -5.08
C VAL A 259 0.28 7.55 -6.16
N ALA A 260 -0.82 8.28 -6.17
CA ALA A 260 -1.88 8.16 -7.18
C ALA A 260 -1.39 8.56 -8.58
N ALA A 261 -0.59 9.61 -8.68
CA ALA A 261 0.03 10.07 -9.93
C ALA A 261 1.03 9.04 -10.45
N ALA A 262 1.90 8.51 -9.58
CA ALA A 262 2.83 7.44 -9.93
C ALA A 262 2.09 6.16 -10.38
N ALA A 263 1.02 5.76 -9.69
CA ALA A 263 0.19 4.64 -10.09
C ALA A 263 -0.47 4.88 -11.46
N SER A 264 -1.01 6.08 -11.70
CA SER A 264 -1.61 6.46 -12.99
C SER A 264 -0.58 6.45 -14.13
N LEU A 265 0.63 6.94 -13.87
CA LEU A 265 1.74 6.89 -14.80
C LEU A 265 2.15 5.43 -15.10
N ALA A 266 2.26 4.58 -14.08
CA ALA A 266 2.56 3.16 -14.24
C ALA A 266 1.52 2.44 -15.09
N VAL A 267 0.22 2.69 -14.86
CA VAL A 267 -0.88 2.18 -15.71
C VAL A 267 -0.73 2.65 -17.16
N THR A 268 -0.39 3.92 -17.36
CA THR A 268 -0.23 4.52 -18.69
C THR A 268 0.96 3.90 -19.44
N ILE A 269 2.11 3.77 -18.78
CA ILE A 269 3.31 3.10 -19.32
C ILE A 269 2.98 1.67 -19.68
N ARG A 270 2.35 0.91 -18.77
CA ARG A 270 1.94 -0.48 -18.99
C ARG A 270 1.00 -0.62 -20.19
N LYS A 271 -0.01 0.25 -20.31
CA LYS A 271 -0.89 0.31 -21.49
C LYS A 271 -0.09 0.57 -22.77
N GLY A 272 0.91 1.45 -22.72
CA GLY A 272 1.86 1.68 -23.82
C GLY A 272 2.64 0.42 -24.20
N CYS A 273 3.23 -0.28 -23.22
CA CYS A 273 3.97 -1.52 -23.43
C CYS A 273 3.10 -2.60 -24.10
N PHE A 274 1.85 -2.78 -23.66
CA PHE A 274 0.96 -3.77 -24.28
C PHE A 274 0.52 -3.41 -25.69
N ARG A 275 0.37 -2.11 -26.01
CA ARG A 275 0.14 -1.68 -27.40
C ARG A 275 1.34 -1.98 -28.28
N VAL A 276 2.56 -1.74 -27.78
CA VAL A 276 3.79 -2.11 -28.49
C VAL A 276 3.88 -3.62 -28.67
N PHE A 277 3.61 -4.40 -27.60
CA PHE A 277 3.58 -5.85 -27.68
C PHE A 277 2.59 -6.33 -28.74
N GLY A 278 1.35 -5.83 -28.72
CA GLY A 278 0.35 -6.18 -29.73
C GLY A 278 0.77 -5.81 -31.15
N ALA A 279 1.38 -4.64 -31.34
CA ALA A 279 1.91 -4.26 -32.64
C ALA A 279 3.02 -5.20 -33.14
N LEU A 280 3.91 -5.66 -32.25
CA LEU A 280 5.00 -6.57 -32.58
C LEU A 280 4.52 -8.01 -32.81
N SER A 281 3.50 -8.46 -32.08
CA SER A 281 2.90 -9.80 -32.24
C SER A 281 1.84 -9.86 -33.34
N GLY A 282 1.49 -8.73 -33.96
CA GLY A 282 0.40 -8.68 -34.94
C GLY A 282 -0.99 -8.90 -34.33
N GLN A 283 -1.14 -8.70 -33.01
CA GLN A 283 -2.39 -8.90 -32.28
C GLN A 283 -2.93 -7.58 -31.72
N ARG A 284 -4.25 -7.47 -31.58
CA ARG A 284 -4.84 -6.38 -30.82
C ARG A 284 -4.82 -6.73 -29.33
N ILE A 285 -3.92 -6.12 -28.57
CA ILE A 285 -3.82 -6.31 -27.11
C ILE A 285 -4.34 -5.06 -26.39
N VAL A 286 -5.25 -5.26 -25.42
CA VAL A 286 -5.82 -4.21 -24.58
C VAL A 286 -5.66 -4.54 -23.10
N ASN A 287 -5.15 -3.59 -22.32
CA ASN A 287 -5.17 -3.66 -20.86
C ASN A 287 -6.46 -3.02 -20.32
N VAL A 288 -7.36 -3.84 -19.77
CA VAL A 288 -8.62 -3.44 -19.15
C VAL A 288 -8.40 -3.16 -17.67
N THR A 289 -8.67 -1.92 -17.27
CA THR A 289 -8.47 -1.42 -15.90
C THR A 289 -9.78 -1.15 -15.16
N ASP A 290 -10.91 -1.27 -15.85
CA ASP A 290 -12.24 -1.14 -15.27
C ASP A 290 -12.75 -2.53 -14.83
N ALA A 291 -13.18 -2.63 -13.57
CA ALA A 291 -13.56 -3.91 -12.96
C ALA A 291 -14.88 -4.48 -13.50
N GLU A 292 -15.80 -3.63 -13.94
CA GLU A 292 -17.07 -4.05 -14.52
C GLU A 292 -16.84 -4.59 -15.94
N VAL A 293 -16.05 -3.88 -16.75
CA VAL A 293 -15.62 -4.37 -18.07
C VAL A 293 -14.83 -5.68 -17.95
N ALA A 294 -13.92 -5.77 -16.97
CA ALA A 294 -13.18 -7.02 -16.71
C ALA A 294 -14.11 -8.18 -16.38
N THR A 295 -15.12 -7.94 -15.54
CA THR A 295 -16.14 -8.94 -15.20
C THR A 295 -16.95 -9.37 -16.42
N ALA A 296 -17.33 -8.43 -17.29
CA ALA A 296 -18.02 -8.72 -18.54
C ALA A 296 -17.16 -9.56 -19.50
N VAL A 297 -15.87 -9.21 -19.64
CA VAL A 297 -14.91 -9.98 -20.46
C VAL A 297 -14.76 -11.41 -19.94
N MET A 298 -14.61 -11.61 -18.62
CA MET A 298 -14.50 -12.95 -18.04
C MET A 298 -15.76 -13.81 -18.27
N ARG A 299 -16.96 -13.21 -18.27
CA ARG A 299 -18.22 -13.91 -18.56
C ARG A 299 -18.34 -14.29 -20.02
N ALA A 300 -17.84 -13.45 -20.93
CA ALA A 300 -17.99 -13.62 -22.37
C ALA A 300 -16.98 -14.60 -22.99
N SER A 301 -15.83 -14.82 -22.35
CA SER A 301 -14.71 -15.56 -22.94
C SER A 301 -14.35 -16.83 -22.15
N ASP A 302 -14.24 -17.94 -22.88
CA ASP A 302 -13.77 -19.24 -22.40
C ASP A 302 -12.35 -19.58 -22.87
N VAL A 303 -11.61 -18.63 -23.47
CA VAL A 303 -10.25 -18.83 -24.00
C VAL A 303 -9.31 -17.77 -23.40
N LYS A 304 -8.11 -18.16 -22.95
CA LYS A 304 -7.13 -17.20 -22.42
C LYS A 304 -6.40 -16.43 -23.52
N GLY A 305 -6.11 -17.11 -24.63
CA GLY A 305 -5.54 -16.50 -25.82
C GLY A 305 -4.03 -16.69 -25.93
N ASP A 306 -3.39 -15.87 -26.76
CA ASP A 306 -2.01 -16.06 -27.22
C ASP A 306 -1.09 -14.92 -26.73
N ALA A 307 -0.91 -14.84 -25.42
CA ALA A 307 -0.14 -13.78 -24.77
C ALA A 307 0.74 -14.31 -23.61
N LEU A 308 0.88 -13.55 -22.52
CA LEU A 308 1.84 -13.87 -21.47
C LEU A 308 1.50 -15.19 -20.78
N GLU A 309 0.21 -15.52 -20.62
CA GLU A 309 -0.17 -16.80 -20.04
C GLU A 309 0.37 -17.98 -20.86
N ARG A 310 0.24 -17.94 -22.19
CA ARG A 310 0.68 -19.04 -23.04
C ARG A 310 2.19 -19.14 -23.10
N HIS A 311 2.87 -18.02 -23.25
CA HIS A 311 4.31 -18.03 -23.52
C HIS A 311 5.19 -18.01 -22.27
N VAL A 312 4.65 -17.58 -21.13
CA VAL A 312 5.39 -17.46 -19.86
C VAL A 312 4.80 -18.37 -18.79
N ALA A 313 3.49 -18.24 -18.48
CA ALA A 313 2.90 -18.98 -17.38
C ALA A 313 2.78 -20.49 -17.67
N THR A 314 2.33 -20.87 -18.86
CA THR A 314 2.13 -22.28 -19.24
C THR A 314 3.43 -23.08 -19.16
N PRO A 315 4.59 -22.60 -19.69
CA PRO A 315 5.87 -23.27 -19.50
C PRO A 315 6.33 -23.36 -18.04
N ALA A 316 6.05 -22.34 -17.21
CA ALA A 316 6.48 -22.29 -15.81
C ALA A 316 5.82 -23.38 -14.92
N TRP A 317 4.68 -23.91 -15.36
CA TRP A 317 4.00 -25.01 -14.68
C TRP A 317 4.68 -26.37 -14.89
N ARG A 318 5.52 -26.53 -15.92
CA ARG A 318 6.15 -27.81 -16.24
C ARG A 318 6.87 -28.41 -15.02
N PRO A 319 6.80 -29.73 -14.83
CA PRO A 319 6.21 -30.74 -15.72
C PRO A 319 4.67 -30.83 -15.68
N LEU A 320 3.98 -29.99 -14.89
CA LEU A 320 2.52 -29.97 -14.84
C LEU A 320 1.92 -29.24 -16.06
N LEU A 321 0.72 -29.68 -16.45
CA LEU A 321 -0.19 -28.94 -17.31
C LEU A 321 -1.22 -28.23 -16.43
N SER A 322 -1.20 -26.91 -16.40
CA SER A 322 -2.16 -26.15 -15.60
C SER A 322 -3.52 -26.14 -16.26
N LEU A 323 -4.53 -26.74 -15.62
CA LEU A 323 -5.94 -26.69 -16.05
C LEU A 323 -6.41 -25.24 -16.25
N GLU A 324 -5.87 -24.32 -15.45
CA GLU A 324 -6.16 -22.90 -15.56
C GLU A 324 -5.47 -22.28 -16.78
N SER A 325 -4.30 -22.73 -17.21
CA SER A 325 -3.47 -22.07 -18.24
C SER A 325 -3.63 -22.64 -19.65
N VAL A 326 -4.03 -23.91 -19.80
CA VAL A 326 -4.25 -24.52 -21.12
C VAL A 326 -5.55 -24.03 -21.78
N ASP A 327 -5.61 -24.12 -23.12
CA ASP A 327 -6.75 -23.69 -23.92
C ASP A 327 -7.29 -24.83 -24.83
N HIS A 328 -8.41 -24.55 -25.50
CA HIS A 328 -8.98 -25.34 -26.59
C HIS A 328 -9.29 -26.82 -26.26
N GLU A 329 -8.85 -27.75 -27.10
CA GLU A 329 -9.12 -29.18 -26.96
C GLU A 329 -8.50 -29.76 -25.69
N LEU A 330 -7.26 -29.39 -25.37
CA LEU A 330 -6.58 -29.87 -24.16
C LEU A 330 -7.33 -29.42 -22.90
N TYR A 331 -7.75 -28.16 -22.84
CA TYR A 331 -8.59 -27.65 -21.74
C TYR A 331 -9.88 -28.46 -21.59
N ARG A 332 -10.62 -28.67 -22.69
CA ARG A 332 -11.89 -29.43 -22.64
C ARG A 332 -11.68 -30.87 -22.17
N ASN A 333 -10.63 -31.53 -22.65
CA ASN A 333 -10.29 -32.90 -22.23
C ASN A 333 -9.90 -32.95 -20.75
N MET A 334 -9.01 -32.05 -20.31
CA MET A 334 -8.60 -31.98 -18.90
C MET A 334 -9.77 -31.63 -17.99
N LEU A 335 -10.66 -30.71 -18.37
CA LEU A 335 -11.82 -30.34 -17.55
C LEU A 335 -12.79 -31.50 -17.40
N ARG A 336 -13.06 -32.25 -18.48
CA ARG A 336 -13.90 -33.46 -18.43
C ARG A 336 -13.29 -34.48 -17.49
N ASP A 337 -12.00 -34.76 -17.62
CA ASP A 337 -11.31 -35.77 -16.82
C ASP A 337 -11.17 -35.29 -15.36
N PHE A 338 -10.99 -33.99 -15.12
CA PHE A 338 -11.04 -33.36 -13.80
C PHE A 338 -12.40 -33.55 -13.12
N HIS A 339 -13.51 -33.39 -13.84
CA HIS A 339 -14.83 -33.67 -13.27
C HIS A 339 -14.99 -35.15 -12.87
N ALA A 340 -14.36 -36.09 -13.58
CA ALA A 340 -14.33 -37.49 -13.17
C ALA A 340 -13.56 -37.68 -11.85
N VAL A 341 -12.42 -36.98 -11.69
CA VAL A 341 -11.66 -36.95 -10.42
C VAL A 341 -12.50 -36.37 -9.29
N VAL A 342 -13.08 -35.17 -9.47
CA VAL A 342 -13.90 -34.51 -8.45
C VAL A 342 -15.08 -35.38 -8.02
N LYS A 343 -15.69 -36.13 -8.94
CA LYS A 343 -16.78 -37.07 -8.63
C LYS A 343 -16.32 -38.25 -7.76
N ALA A 344 -15.06 -38.65 -7.87
CA ALA A 344 -14.48 -39.71 -7.04
C ALA A 344 -14.00 -39.21 -5.67
N CYS A 345 -13.74 -37.92 -5.53
CA CYS A 345 -13.33 -37.32 -4.26
C CYS A 345 -14.46 -37.31 -3.22
N PRO A 346 -14.12 -37.20 -1.91
CA PRO A 346 -15.09 -36.94 -0.86
C PRO A 346 -15.86 -35.62 -1.09
N PRO A 347 -16.95 -35.36 -0.36
CA PRO A 347 -17.68 -34.09 -0.47
C PRO A 347 -16.78 -32.87 -0.16
N PRO A 348 -16.86 -31.76 -0.94
CA PRO A 348 -15.99 -30.59 -0.76
C PRO A 348 -16.00 -29.97 0.64
N GLN A 349 -17.11 -30.10 1.38
CA GLN A 349 -17.25 -29.60 2.76
C GLN A 349 -16.23 -30.25 3.70
N ARG A 350 -15.79 -31.47 3.39
CA ARG A 350 -14.79 -32.21 4.17
C ARG A 350 -13.45 -31.48 4.25
N VAL A 351 -13.08 -30.73 3.21
CA VAL A 351 -11.86 -29.89 3.20
C VAL A 351 -11.87 -28.89 4.36
N GLY A 352 -13.01 -28.23 4.62
CA GLY A 352 -13.14 -27.27 5.71
C GLY A 352 -13.11 -27.92 7.11
N GLU A 353 -13.60 -29.16 7.23
CA GLU A 353 -13.51 -29.92 8.49
C GLU A 353 -12.07 -30.30 8.81
N ILE A 354 -11.36 -30.87 7.82
CA ILE A 354 -9.95 -31.23 7.94
C ILE A 354 -9.10 -29.98 8.23
N ALA A 355 -9.34 -28.88 7.51
CA ALA A 355 -8.62 -27.64 7.72
C ALA A 355 -8.77 -27.10 9.15
N ARG A 356 -9.99 -27.14 9.73
CA ARG A 356 -10.19 -26.72 11.12
C ARG A 356 -9.40 -27.57 12.10
N ALA A 357 -9.42 -28.90 11.92
CA ALA A 357 -8.68 -29.83 12.77
C ALA A 357 -7.16 -29.62 12.66
N LYS A 358 -6.64 -29.47 11.44
CA LYS A 358 -5.21 -29.24 11.20
C LYS A 358 -4.73 -27.88 11.69
N VAL A 359 -5.58 -26.84 11.62
CA VAL A 359 -5.28 -25.55 12.25
C VAL A 359 -5.26 -25.70 13.77
N ASP A 360 -6.19 -26.44 14.38
CA ASP A 360 -6.16 -26.68 15.84
C ASP A 360 -4.89 -27.43 16.27
N GLU A 361 -4.49 -28.45 15.52
CA GLU A 361 -3.25 -29.20 15.76
C GLU A 361 -2.02 -28.29 15.68
N LEU A 362 -1.93 -27.46 14.62
CA LEU A 362 -0.83 -26.51 14.44
C LEU A 362 -0.79 -25.48 15.57
N MET A 363 -1.94 -24.89 15.91
CA MET A 363 -2.06 -23.92 17.00
C MET A 363 -1.69 -24.56 18.34
N TYR A 364 -2.17 -25.77 18.62
CA TYR A 364 -1.81 -26.49 19.84
C TYR A 364 -0.29 -26.65 19.91
N ARG A 365 0.34 -27.27 18.91
CA ARG A 365 1.80 -27.45 18.86
C ARG A 365 2.58 -26.15 19.07
N THR A 366 2.15 -25.05 18.44
CA THR A 366 2.82 -23.75 18.56
C THR A 366 2.70 -23.14 19.95
N TYR A 367 1.55 -23.23 20.63
CA TYR A 367 1.31 -22.50 21.89
C TYR A 367 1.23 -23.37 23.16
N SER A 368 1.13 -24.70 23.06
CA SER A 368 1.06 -25.59 24.22
C SER A 368 2.43 -26.02 24.73
N GLU A 369 3.46 -26.04 23.88
CA GLU A 369 4.84 -26.36 24.29
C GLU A 369 5.38 -25.33 25.30
N GLU A 370 4.91 -24.07 25.26
CA GLU A 370 5.22 -23.05 26.27
C GLU A 370 4.51 -23.27 27.62
N ALA A 371 3.32 -23.89 27.63
CA ALA A 371 2.53 -24.09 28.85
C ALA A 371 3.06 -25.23 29.72
N GLU A 372 3.65 -26.26 29.12
CA GLU A 372 4.29 -27.36 29.86
C GLU A 372 5.69 -27.00 30.39
N GLU A 373 6.47 -26.19 29.67
CA GLU A 373 7.80 -25.73 30.15
C GLU A 373 7.72 -24.57 31.16
N ALA A 374 6.67 -23.75 31.13
CA ALA A 374 6.45 -22.68 32.12
C ALA A 374 5.89 -23.17 33.47
N SER A 375 5.64 -24.48 33.63
CA SER A 375 5.14 -25.07 34.87
C SER A 375 6.28 -25.69 35.69
N PRO A 376 6.87 -24.99 36.68
CA PRO A 376 7.84 -25.61 37.56
C PRO A 376 7.12 -26.67 38.39
N VAL A 377 7.63 -27.89 38.34
CA VAL A 377 7.26 -28.99 39.24
C VAL A 377 7.25 -28.47 40.69
N ARG A 378 6.06 -28.24 41.24
CA ARG A 378 5.78 -28.34 42.67
C ARG A 378 4.85 -29.52 42.86
N GLY A 379 5.35 -30.51 43.58
CA GLY A 379 4.65 -31.75 43.81
C GLY A 379 3.31 -31.59 44.52
N GLY A 380 2.43 -32.54 44.23
CA GLY A 380 1.38 -33.00 45.15
C GLY A 380 0.15 -32.11 45.29
N ALA A 381 -0.71 -32.08 44.27
CA ALA A 381 -2.17 -32.06 44.42
C ALA A 381 -2.81 -32.40 43.07
N GLU A 382 -3.78 -33.32 43.05
CA GLU A 382 -4.62 -33.54 41.87
C GLU A 382 -5.35 -32.25 41.47
N PRO A 383 -5.39 -31.89 40.18
CA PRO A 383 -6.19 -30.75 39.75
C PRO A 383 -7.68 -31.11 39.84
N SER A 384 -8.43 -30.28 40.57
CA SER A 384 -9.90 -30.30 40.54
C SER A 384 -10.40 -29.99 39.12
N PRO A 385 -11.54 -30.57 38.68
CA PRO A 385 -12.07 -30.30 37.35
C PRO A 385 -12.40 -28.81 37.18
N PRO A 386 -12.26 -28.25 35.97
CA PRO A 386 -12.50 -26.84 35.72
C PRO A 386 -13.95 -26.46 36.03
N PRO A 387 -14.21 -25.23 36.53
CA PRO A 387 -15.57 -24.75 36.70
C PRO A 387 -16.26 -24.70 35.33
N SER A 388 -17.48 -25.20 35.28
CA SER A 388 -18.33 -25.11 34.09
C SER A 388 -18.53 -23.64 33.72
N PRO A 389 -18.44 -23.26 32.43
CA PRO A 389 -18.64 -21.88 32.03
C PRO A 389 -20.10 -21.49 32.30
N GLU A 390 -20.29 -20.55 33.22
CA GLU A 390 -21.54 -19.79 33.35
C GLU A 390 -21.84 -19.14 31.99
N ARG A 391 -22.96 -19.55 31.40
CA ARG A 391 -23.46 -18.94 30.17
C ARG A 391 -23.86 -17.49 30.48
N PRO A 392 -23.37 -16.48 29.74
CA PRO A 392 -24.05 -15.20 29.73
C PRO A 392 -25.41 -15.40 29.05
N VAL A 393 -26.48 -15.20 29.83
CA VAL A 393 -27.85 -15.07 29.32
C VAL A 393 -27.89 -13.80 28.48
N VAL A 394 -27.86 -13.95 27.17
CA VAL A 394 -28.23 -12.89 26.23
C VAL A 394 -29.71 -13.08 25.93
N ASP A 395 -30.55 -12.23 26.53
CA ASP A 395 -31.96 -12.09 26.19
C ASP A 395 -32.06 -11.57 24.74
N VAL A 396 -32.30 -12.48 23.80
CA VAL A 396 -32.75 -12.12 22.45
C VAL A 396 -34.27 -12.12 22.49
N THR A 397 -34.84 -10.92 22.61
CA THR A 397 -36.25 -10.66 22.34
C THR A 397 -36.48 -10.81 20.84
N LEU A 398 -37.01 -11.96 20.43
CA LEU A 398 -37.57 -12.15 19.08
C LEU A 398 -38.99 -11.58 19.08
N ALA A 399 -39.22 -10.58 18.22
CA ALA A 399 -40.55 -10.08 17.93
C ALA A 399 -41.28 -11.09 17.03
N ASP A 400 -42.42 -11.55 17.53
CA ASP A 400 -43.39 -12.41 16.85
C ASP A 400 -44.05 -11.71 15.65
N SER A 401 -44.31 -12.48 14.59
CA SER A 401 -45.58 -12.42 13.83
C SER A 401 -45.77 -13.70 12.99
N PRO A 402 -47.02 -14.11 12.71
CA PRO A 402 -47.44 -15.49 12.87
C PRO A 402 -47.67 -16.23 11.54
N VAL A 403 -47.52 -17.55 11.54
CA VAL A 403 -48.14 -18.43 10.54
C VAL A 403 -48.72 -19.67 11.23
N ASP A 404 -49.98 -19.93 10.93
CA ASP A 404 -50.86 -20.93 11.50
C ASP A 404 -50.41 -22.39 11.31
N SER A 405 -50.73 -23.17 12.35
CA SER A 405 -50.77 -24.64 12.45
C SER A 405 -51.92 -25.23 11.59
N PRO A 406 -52.11 -26.57 11.40
CA PRO A 406 -51.69 -27.64 12.31
C PRO A 406 -51.21 -29.00 11.72
N HIS A 407 -50.48 -29.68 12.60
CA HIS A 407 -50.17 -31.12 12.71
C HIS A 407 -51.44 -32.01 12.81
N PRO A 408 -51.39 -33.37 12.63
CA PRO A 408 -50.84 -34.23 13.71
C PRO A 408 -50.32 -35.67 13.42
N HIS A 409 -49.54 -36.12 14.44
CA HIS A 409 -49.43 -37.45 15.07
C HIS A 409 -48.34 -38.50 14.71
N GLY A 410 -47.55 -38.82 15.77
CA GLY A 410 -47.11 -40.17 16.21
C GLY A 410 -45.65 -40.53 15.92
N GLY A 411 -44.77 -41.00 16.82
CA GLY A 411 -44.82 -41.39 18.23
C GLY A 411 -43.65 -42.33 18.57
N LYS A 412 -43.22 -42.34 19.85
CA LYS A 412 -42.27 -43.26 20.56
C LYS A 412 -40.77 -43.12 20.21
N GLY A 413 -39.80 -43.02 21.13
CA GLY A 413 -39.73 -43.36 22.55
C GLY A 413 -38.82 -44.58 22.75
N GLY A 414 -37.57 -44.37 23.17
CA GLY A 414 -36.61 -45.44 23.44
C GLY A 414 -35.30 -44.90 24.05
N ASP A 415 -35.02 -45.37 25.26
CA ASP A 415 -34.00 -44.93 26.21
C ASP A 415 -32.79 -45.89 26.21
N VAL A 416 -31.72 -45.50 26.92
CA VAL A 416 -30.59 -46.30 27.45
C VAL A 416 -29.38 -46.57 26.53
N GLY A 417 -28.19 -46.22 27.03
CA GLY A 417 -26.95 -46.89 26.61
C GLY A 417 -25.62 -46.19 26.89
N LYS A 418 -25.26 -45.97 28.17
CA LYS A 418 -23.87 -45.73 28.57
C LYS A 418 -23.00 -46.94 28.20
N CYS A 419 -21.80 -46.73 27.67
CA CYS A 419 -20.72 -47.72 27.80
C CYS A 419 -19.32 -47.04 27.89
N PRO A 420 -18.40 -47.59 28.71
CA PRO A 420 -17.14 -46.96 29.16
C PRO A 420 -15.91 -47.53 28.44
N PHE A 421 -14.74 -46.87 28.51
CA PHE A 421 -13.43 -47.54 28.71
C PHE A 421 -12.29 -46.51 28.80
N VAL A 422 -11.78 -46.27 30.01
CA VAL A 422 -10.46 -45.67 30.27
C VAL A 422 -9.89 -46.40 31.50
N GLN A 423 -8.90 -47.28 31.29
CA GLN A 423 -7.71 -47.43 32.15
C GLN A 423 -6.85 -48.66 31.80
N MET A 424 -5.56 -48.54 32.20
CA MET A 424 -4.43 -49.50 32.23
C MET A 424 -3.65 -49.66 30.91
N GLN A 425 -2.31 -49.58 30.87
CA GLN A 425 -1.31 -49.57 31.93
C GLN A 425 0.07 -49.12 31.40
N ARG A 426 0.76 -48.27 32.17
CA ARG A 426 2.24 -48.16 32.21
C ARG A 426 2.80 -49.39 32.93
N THR A 427 3.88 -50.01 32.44
CA THR A 427 5.20 -50.15 33.13
C THR A 427 6.08 -51.23 32.51
N MET A 428 7.37 -50.89 32.26
CA MET A 428 8.63 -51.57 32.65
C MET A 428 9.79 -50.84 31.92
N ARG A 429 10.60 -50.00 32.59
CA ARG A 429 11.95 -50.26 33.16
C ARG A 429 12.87 -51.02 32.18
N GLY A 430 14.11 -50.65 31.86
CA GLY A 430 15.07 -49.68 32.38
C GLY A 430 16.49 -50.24 32.18
N GLY A 431 17.44 -49.43 31.68
CA GLY A 431 18.89 -49.51 31.91
C GLY A 431 19.76 -50.56 31.17
N ALA A 432 20.72 -50.10 30.37
CA ALA A 432 22.15 -50.44 30.51
C ALA A 432 23.03 -49.60 29.56
N SER A 433 24.18 -49.22 30.09
CA SER A 433 25.22 -48.31 29.61
C SER A 433 26.09 -48.82 28.44
N GLY A 434 26.57 -47.89 27.61
CA GLY A 434 27.73 -48.09 26.73
C GLY A 434 28.35 -46.74 26.30
N GLN A 435 29.51 -46.39 26.86
CA GLN A 435 30.31 -45.21 26.53
C GLN A 435 31.02 -45.36 25.17
N SER A 436 31.13 -44.29 24.38
CA SER A 436 32.43 -43.79 23.89
C SER A 436 32.31 -42.42 23.19
N ASN A 437 32.96 -41.44 23.84
CA ASN A 437 33.74 -40.28 23.36
C ASN A 437 33.43 -39.54 22.03
N ALA A 438 33.02 -38.28 22.23
CA ALA A 438 33.71 -37.04 21.84
C ALA A 438 33.90 -36.66 20.35
N ALA A 439 33.19 -35.61 19.92
CA ALA A 439 33.79 -34.40 19.34
C ALA A 439 32.77 -33.24 19.39
N GLY A 440 33.18 -32.12 20.00
CA GLY A 440 32.31 -31.02 20.38
C GLY A 440 31.68 -30.24 19.22
N ARG A 441 30.40 -29.92 19.39
CA ARG A 441 29.77 -28.71 18.86
C ARG A 441 29.12 -27.99 20.02
N SER A 442 29.60 -26.78 20.29
CA SER A 442 28.92 -25.79 21.12
C SER A 442 27.49 -25.61 20.61
N THR A 443 26.52 -25.97 21.44
CA THR A 443 25.12 -25.62 21.26
C THR A 443 25.01 -24.09 21.22
N PRO A 444 24.48 -23.48 20.16
CA PRO A 444 24.14 -22.06 20.24
C PRO A 444 22.96 -21.94 21.20
N ALA A 445 23.04 -20.96 22.10
CA ALA A 445 21.92 -20.55 22.95
C ALA A 445 20.67 -20.34 22.06
N ARG A 446 19.62 -21.11 22.34
CA ARG A 446 18.32 -21.00 21.69
C ARG A 446 17.75 -19.65 22.12
N SER A 447 17.68 -18.70 21.19
CA SER A 447 17.03 -17.41 21.44
C SER A 447 15.56 -17.65 21.78
N ASP A 448 15.07 -16.97 22.81
CA ASP A 448 13.66 -16.85 23.24
C ASP A 448 12.77 -16.19 22.16
N ALA A 449 12.81 -16.70 20.92
CA ALA A 449 11.94 -16.25 19.86
C ALA A 449 10.58 -16.94 20.07
N ALA A 450 9.53 -16.13 20.24
CA ALA A 450 8.16 -16.63 20.31
C ALA A 450 7.89 -17.63 19.17
N PRO A 451 7.12 -18.70 19.41
CA PRO A 451 6.83 -19.70 18.41
C PRO A 451 6.10 -19.04 17.23
N VAL A 452 6.65 -19.20 16.04
CA VAL A 452 6.19 -18.52 14.82
C VAL A 452 5.53 -19.53 13.90
N ILE A 453 4.39 -19.14 13.34
CA ILE A 453 3.71 -19.84 12.24
C ILE A 453 4.01 -19.05 10.97
N ASP A 454 4.90 -19.60 10.13
CA ASP A 454 5.47 -18.91 8.98
C ASP A 454 4.88 -19.39 7.63
N ALA A 455 5.50 -18.95 6.52
CA ALA A 455 5.03 -19.32 5.19
C ALA A 455 5.15 -20.82 4.87
N ASP A 456 6.15 -21.51 5.42
CA ASP A 456 6.32 -22.96 5.25
C ASP A 456 5.24 -23.71 6.02
N ASP A 457 4.91 -23.28 7.24
CA ASP A 457 3.81 -23.85 8.02
C ASP A 457 2.46 -23.70 7.31
N VAL A 458 2.17 -22.53 6.72
CA VAL A 458 0.92 -22.29 5.98
C VAL A 458 0.84 -23.16 4.71
N ALA A 459 1.95 -23.28 3.97
CA ALA A 459 2.00 -24.12 2.79
C ALA A 459 1.86 -25.62 3.14
N ARG A 460 2.56 -26.06 4.19
CA ARG A 460 2.46 -27.42 4.75
C ARG A 460 1.05 -27.73 5.22
N LEU A 461 0.39 -26.80 5.92
CA LEU A 461 -1.00 -26.92 6.36
C LEU A 461 -1.91 -27.16 5.14
N SER A 462 -1.80 -26.33 4.11
CA SER A 462 -2.58 -26.51 2.87
C SER A 462 -2.36 -27.88 2.25
N LEU A 463 -1.10 -28.31 2.08
CA LEU A 463 -0.78 -29.62 1.52
C LEU A 463 -1.32 -30.77 2.38
N SER A 464 -1.18 -30.68 3.71
CA SER A 464 -1.68 -31.69 4.65
C SER A 464 -3.20 -31.86 4.54
N VAL A 465 -3.94 -30.75 4.44
CA VAL A 465 -5.41 -30.79 4.28
C VAL A 465 -5.81 -31.53 3.01
N PHE A 466 -5.17 -31.21 1.88
CA PHE A 466 -5.53 -31.84 0.61
C PHE A 466 -5.00 -33.28 0.47
N ILE A 467 -3.89 -33.63 1.10
CA ILE A 467 -3.41 -35.03 1.16
C ILE A 467 -4.39 -35.89 1.96
N GLU A 468 -4.83 -35.41 3.13
CA GLU A 468 -5.82 -36.12 3.93
C GLU A 468 -7.17 -36.20 3.20
N TYR A 469 -7.60 -35.12 2.55
CA TYR A 469 -8.84 -35.09 1.79
C TYR A 469 -8.85 -36.06 0.59
N LEU A 470 -7.76 -36.10 -0.19
CA LEU A 470 -7.69 -36.94 -1.40
C LEU A 470 -7.35 -38.39 -1.09
N PHE A 471 -6.46 -38.64 -0.13
CA PHE A 471 -5.84 -39.94 0.08
C PHE A 471 -6.11 -40.55 1.45
N GLY A 472 -6.71 -39.81 2.38
CA GLY A 472 -6.95 -40.28 3.75
C GLY A 472 -5.66 -40.51 4.54
N ARG A 473 -4.57 -39.82 4.19
CA ARG A 473 -3.25 -39.98 4.80
C ARG A 473 -2.87 -38.76 5.64
N GLU A 474 -2.27 -39.02 6.78
CA GLU A 474 -1.63 -37.99 7.60
C GLU A 474 -0.30 -37.54 6.99
N TRP A 475 0.24 -36.43 7.50
CA TRP A 475 1.51 -35.92 6.99
C TRP A 475 2.68 -36.85 7.32
N GLU A 476 3.45 -37.24 6.30
CA GLU A 476 4.63 -38.10 6.43
C GLU A 476 5.92 -37.32 6.07
N PRO A 477 7.09 -37.68 6.63
CA PRO A 477 8.36 -37.00 6.34
C PRO A 477 8.74 -36.96 4.84
N LYS A 478 8.27 -37.93 4.03
CA LYS A 478 8.51 -37.91 2.59
C LYS A 478 7.70 -36.84 1.85
N PHE A 479 6.63 -36.30 2.45
CA PHE A 479 5.82 -35.24 1.86
C PHE A 479 6.47 -33.86 1.92
N GLU A 480 7.59 -33.69 2.65
CA GLU A 480 8.41 -32.47 2.58
C GLU A 480 8.86 -32.14 1.16
N THR A 481 9.02 -33.15 0.30
CA THR A 481 9.33 -32.95 -1.12
C THR A 481 8.24 -32.15 -1.84
N LEU A 482 6.97 -32.27 -1.45
CA LEU A 482 5.87 -31.47 -2.01
C LEU A 482 5.93 -30.02 -1.58
N LEU A 483 6.31 -29.76 -0.32
CA LEU A 483 6.52 -28.41 0.18
C LEU A 483 7.68 -27.73 -0.57
N ALA A 484 8.82 -28.41 -0.67
CA ALA A 484 9.98 -27.94 -1.43
C ALA A 484 9.63 -27.67 -2.90
N ALA A 485 8.93 -28.59 -3.56
CA ALA A 485 8.52 -28.42 -4.95
C ALA A 485 7.54 -27.26 -5.13
N SER A 486 6.66 -26.99 -4.14
CA SER A 486 5.75 -25.84 -4.20
C SER A 486 6.51 -24.51 -4.35
N TRP A 487 7.66 -24.35 -3.67
CA TRP A 487 8.51 -23.17 -3.80
C TRP A 487 9.21 -23.09 -5.17
N GLU A 488 9.60 -24.23 -5.72
CA GLU A 488 10.20 -24.32 -7.05
C GLU A 488 9.20 -23.92 -8.14
N TRP A 489 7.93 -24.30 -8.03
CA TRP A 489 6.88 -23.78 -8.92
C TRP A 489 6.65 -22.28 -8.72
N ARG A 490 6.58 -21.76 -7.49
CA ARG A 490 6.42 -20.31 -7.24
C ARG A 490 7.53 -19.50 -7.91
N LYS A 491 8.77 -19.95 -7.75
CA LYS A 491 9.96 -19.28 -8.31
C LYS A 491 9.87 -19.11 -9.83
N GLU A 492 9.43 -20.13 -10.56
CA GLU A 492 9.26 -20.04 -12.01
C GLU A 492 7.99 -19.28 -12.43
N ILE A 493 6.86 -19.52 -11.76
CA ILE A 493 5.57 -18.85 -12.07
C ILE A 493 5.68 -17.34 -11.84
N ALA A 494 6.34 -16.91 -10.76
CA ALA A 494 6.61 -15.51 -10.47
C ALA A 494 7.76 -14.93 -11.32
N VAL A 495 8.36 -15.74 -12.21
CA VAL A 495 9.48 -15.37 -13.09
C VAL A 495 10.66 -14.79 -12.30
N ARG A 496 10.99 -15.44 -11.16
CA ARG A 496 12.05 -15.03 -10.23
C ARG A 496 13.34 -15.84 -10.41
N GLY A 497 13.24 -17.01 -11.01
CA GLY A 497 14.41 -17.83 -11.29
C GLY A 497 14.01 -19.16 -11.92
N ARG A 498 15.02 -19.93 -12.30
CA ARG A 498 14.84 -21.29 -12.81
C ARG A 498 14.61 -22.25 -11.64
N ALA A 499 13.61 -23.12 -11.78
CA ALA A 499 13.34 -24.18 -10.83
C ALA A 499 14.39 -25.30 -10.93
N ASP A 500 14.56 -26.02 -9.84
CA ASP A 500 15.24 -27.30 -9.82
C ASP A 500 14.30 -28.37 -10.39
N PRO A 501 14.59 -28.90 -11.60
CA PRO A 501 13.75 -29.93 -12.21
C PRO A 501 13.76 -31.23 -11.41
N GLY A 502 14.84 -31.55 -10.67
CA GLY A 502 14.94 -32.75 -9.87
C GLY A 502 13.95 -32.75 -8.69
N VAL A 503 13.76 -31.60 -8.05
CA VAL A 503 12.77 -31.44 -6.96
C VAL A 503 11.34 -31.58 -7.51
N LYS A 504 11.04 -30.94 -8.65
CA LYS A 504 9.73 -31.07 -9.32
C LYS A 504 9.45 -32.51 -9.74
N LYS A 505 10.45 -33.19 -10.31
CA LYS A 505 10.36 -34.61 -10.69
C LYS A 505 10.09 -35.51 -9.49
N ALA A 506 10.85 -35.36 -8.41
CA ALA A 506 10.65 -36.14 -7.19
C ALA A 506 9.24 -35.94 -6.59
N ALA A 507 8.68 -34.73 -6.68
CA ALA A 507 7.30 -34.48 -6.28
C ALA A 507 6.27 -35.19 -7.19
N VAL A 508 6.48 -35.22 -8.51
CA VAL A 508 5.62 -35.96 -9.44
C VAL A 508 5.69 -37.46 -9.15
N GLU A 509 6.89 -38.02 -9.00
CA GLU A 509 7.10 -39.44 -8.67
C GLU A 509 6.43 -39.80 -7.34
N LEU A 510 6.59 -38.99 -6.31
CA LEU A 510 5.90 -39.18 -5.02
C LEU A 510 4.37 -39.18 -5.18
N VAL A 511 3.80 -38.24 -5.94
CA VAL A 511 2.35 -38.18 -6.13
C VAL A 511 1.86 -39.38 -6.93
N VAL A 512 2.53 -39.74 -8.03
CA VAL A 512 2.08 -40.80 -8.92
C VAL A 512 2.33 -42.19 -8.34
N ASP A 513 3.56 -42.46 -7.92
CA ASP A 513 4.03 -43.80 -7.54
C ASP A 513 3.71 -44.18 -6.09
N ASP A 514 3.42 -43.20 -5.23
CA ASP A 514 3.04 -43.45 -3.84
C ASP A 514 1.60 -43.01 -3.52
N LEU A 515 1.23 -41.74 -3.73
CA LEU A 515 -0.09 -41.25 -3.29
C LEU A 515 -1.23 -41.81 -4.15
N ILE A 516 -1.21 -41.56 -5.47
CA ILE A 516 -2.27 -41.97 -6.39
C ILE A 516 -2.33 -43.49 -6.48
N LYS A 517 -1.18 -44.15 -6.76
CA LYS A 517 -1.11 -45.60 -6.94
C LYS A 517 -1.66 -46.42 -5.77
N ASN A 518 -1.53 -45.91 -4.55
CA ASN A 518 -2.03 -46.56 -3.35
C ASN A 518 -3.37 -45.99 -2.86
N SER A 519 -4.18 -45.40 -3.75
CA SER A 519 -5.47 -44.80 -3.43
C SER A 519 -6.58 -45.25 -4.37
N HIS A 520 -7.83 -44.97 -3.98
CA HIS A 520 -9.02 -45.20 -4.80
C HIS A 520 -9.00 -44.44 -6.14
N LEU A 521 -8.16 -43.40 -6.28
CA LEU A 521 -8.04 -42.64 -7.53
C LEU A 521 -7.30 -43.41 -8.62
N TRP A 522 -6.47 -44.41 -8.27
CA TRP A 522 -5.78 -45.26 -9.25
C TRP A 522 -6.78 -45.93 -10.20
N ASP A 523 -7.93 -46.36 -9.69
CA ASP A 523 -8.97 -47.08 -10.45
C ASP A 523 -9.58 -46.25 -11.60
N LEU A 524 -9.48 -44.91 -11.55
CA LEU A 524 -10.03 -44.05 -12.60
C LEU A 524 -9.26 -44.14 -13.91
N PHE A 525 -7.92 -44.14 -13.85
CA PHE A 525 -7.07 -43.98 -15.03
C PHE A 525 -5.87 -44.95 -15.09
N GLY A 526 -5.59 -45.70 -14.02
CA GLY A 526 -4.50 -46.68 -13.94
C GLY A 526 -3.15 -46.08 -14.33
N GLU A 527 -2.42 -46.77 -15.21
CA GLU A 527 -1.10 -46.34 -15.67
C GLU A 527 -1.07 -44.96 -16.35
N LYS A 528 -2.23 -44.47 -16.85
CA LYS A 528 -2.29 -43.13 -17.45
C LYS A 528 -1.98 -42.02 -16.45
N TRP A 529 -2.09 -42.27 -15.14
CA TRP A 529 -1.65 -41.33 -14.10
C TRP A 529 -0.17 -40.93 -14.22
N ARG A 530 0.65 -41.72 -14.93
CA ARG A 530 2.06 -41.37 -15.24
C ARG A 530 2.20 -40.30 -16.32
N GLU A 531 1.16 -40.05 -17.11
CA GLU A 531 1.20 -39.05 -18.17
C GLU A 531 0.93 -37.65 -17.59
N PRO A 532 1.60 -36.59 -18.10
CA PRO A 532 1.45 -35.23 -17.59
C PRO A 532 0.04 -34.71 -17.47
N ARG A 533 -0.83 -35.04 -18.41
CA ARG A 533 -2.23 -34.61 -18.38
C ARG A 533 -2.93 -35.08 -17.10
N TYR A 534 -2.72 -36.33 -16.70
CA TYR A 534 -3.52 -36.94 -15.64
C TYR A 534 -3.00 -36.57 -14.26
N TYR A 535 -1.70 -36.71 -13.96
CA TYR A 535 -1.22 -36.30 -12.63
C TYR A 535 -1.45 -34.80 -12.36
N SER A 536 -1.52 -33.98 -13.41
CA SER A 536 -1.83 -32.56 -13.29
C SER A 536 -3.25 -32.29 -12.80
N LEU A 537 -4.21 -33.22 -13.01
CA LEU A 537 -5.58 -33.14 -12.48
C LEU A 537 -5.62 -33.22 -10.95
N ILE A 538 -4.56 -33.73 -10.33
CA ILE A 538 -4.38 -33.78 -8.87
C ILE A 538 -3.42 -32.69 -8.41
N MET A 539 -2.22 -32.68 -8.99
CA MET A 539 -1.13 -31.83 -8.52
C MET A 539 -1.45 -30.35 -8.64
N GLN A 540 -2.00 -29.88 -9.78
CA GLN A 540 -2.24 -28.46 -9.95
C GLN A 540 -3.41 -27.95 -9.09
N PRO A 541 -4.63 -28.51 -9.14
CA PRO A 541 -5.79 -27.91 -8.47
C PRO A 541 -5.87 -28.20 -6.96
N PHE A 542 -5.29 -29.30 -6.47
CA PHE A 542 -5.41 -29.69 -5.06
C PHE A 542 -4.12 -29.52 -4.25
N LEU A 543 -2.94 -29.67 -4.86
CA LEU A 543 -1.68 -29.64 -4.11
C LEU A 543 -0.92 -28.33 -4.31
N VAL A 544 -0.42 -28.10 -5.53
CA VAL A 544 0.48 -26.98 -5.85
C VAL A 544 -0.25 -25.64 -5.80
N SER A 545 -1.36 -25.46 -6.51
CA SER A 545 -2.03 -24.15 -6.51
C SER A 545 -2.55 -23.75 -5.13
N PRO A 546 -3.18 -24.63 -4.34
CA PRO A 546 -3.56 -24.28 -2.97
C PRO A 546 -2.37 -23.94 -2.08
N ALA A 547 -1.27 -24.72 -2.13
CA ALA A 547 -0.07 -24.42 -1.35
C ALA A 547 0.49 -23.02 -1.63
N ILE A 548 0.41 -22.58 -2.90
CA ILE A 548 0.80 -21.22 -3.32
C ILE A 548 -0.21 -20.18 -2.85
N ASN A 549 -1.47 -20.33 -3.28
CA ASN A 549 -2.49 -19.29 -3.15
C ASN A 549 -2.94 -19.08 -1.71
N VAL A 550 -2.98 -20.12 -0.88
CA VAL A 550 -3.34 -19.99 0.55
C VAL A 550 -2.31 -19.15 1.28
N GLY A 551 -1.01 -19.31 0.96
CA GLY A 551 0.06 -18.47 1.50
C GLY A 551 -0.08 -17.00 1.09
N ASP A 552 -0.26 -16.73 -0.21
CA ASP A 552 -0.46 -15.36 -0.71
C ASP A 552 -1.67 -14.68 -0.04
N ILE A 553 -2.78 -15.40 0.13
CA ILE A 553 -3.98 -14.88 0.81
C ILE A 553 -3.75 -14.72 2.31
N ALA A 554 -2.99 -15.61 2.97
CA ALA A 554 -2.63 -15.46 4.38
C ALA A 554 -1.87 -14.15 4.64
N VAL A 555 -0.92 -13.81 3.76
CA VAL A 555 -0.23 -12.52 3.83
C VAL A 555 -1.17 -11.36 3.51
N ALA A 556 -2.10 -11.53 2.57
CA ALA A 556 -3.15 -10.55 2.30
C ALA A 556 -4.00 -10.22 3.53
N MET A 557 -4.46 -11.25 4.24
CA MET A 557 -5.24 -11.10 5.47
C MET A 557 -4.41 -10.44 6.58
N LYS A 558 -3.15 -10.84 6.76
CA LYS A 558 -2.25 -10.28 7.77
C LYS A 558 -1.96 -8.80 7.54
N ALA A 559 -1.78 -8.38 6.28
CA ALA A 559 -1.56 -6.98 5.92
C ALA A 559 -2.81 -6.11 6.07
N HIS A 560 -4.00 -6.73 6.07
CA HIS A 560 -5.29 -6.06 6.18
C HIS A 560 -6.20 -6.74 7.21
N PRO A 561 -5.80 -6.77 8.50
CA PRO A 561 -6.50 -7.55 9.53
C PRO A 561 -7.90 -7.02 9.84
N ASP A 562 -8.18 -5.75 9.52
CA ASP A 562 -9.49 -5.11 9.72
C ASP A 562 -10.50 -5.45 8.60
N LEU A 563 -10.05 -6.10 7.53
CA LEU A 563 -10.90 -6.49 6.41
C LEU A 563 -11.39 -7.93 6.59
N ALA A 564 -12.63 -8.19 6.20
CA ALA A 564 -13.09 -9.57 6.01
C ALA A 564 -12.26 -10.28 4.93
N LEU A 565 -12.27 -11.62 4.93
CA LEU A 565 -11.52 -12.48 4.02
C LEU A 565 -11.58 -12.04 2.55
N GLU A 566 -12.79 -11.95 1.96
CA GLU A 566 -12.89 -11.61 0.53
C GLU A 566 -12.43 -10.18 0.19
N PRO A 567 -12.79 -9.13 0.95
CA PRO A 567 -12.19 -7.80 0.75
C PRO A 567 -10.65 -7.80 0.85
N ALA A 568 -10.06 -8.53 1.80
CA ALA A 568 -8.61 -8.68 1.89
C ALA A 568 -8.03 -9.37 0.64
N MET A 569 -8.69 -10.42 0.16
CA MET A 569 -8.34 -11.08 -1.11
C MET A 569 -8.46 -10.14 -2.31
N ARG A 570 -9.50 -9.30 -2.42
CA ARG A 570 -9.60 -8.32 -3.53
C ARG A 570 -8.49 -7.27 -3.46
N ARG A 571 -8.04 -6.94 -2.25
CA ARG A 571 -6.98 -5.96 -2.01
C ARG A 571 -5.62 -6.46 -2.48
N MET A 572 -5.29 -7.71 -2.15
CA MET A 572 -4.05 -8.38 -2.54
C MET A 572 -4.35 -9.80 -3.03
N HIS A 573 -4.95 -9.88 -4.21
CA HIS A 573 -5.38 -11.14 -4.83
C HIS A 573 -4.18 -12.08 -5.09
N PRO A 574 -4.31 -13.42 -5.06
CA PRO A 574 -3.18 -14.29 -5.37
C PRO A 574 -2.80 -14.26 -6.86
N PHE A 575 -3.78 -14.13 -7.76
CA PHE A 575 -3.53 -14.10 -9.21
C PHE A 575 -3.35 -12.67 -9.72
N PRO A 576 -2.12 -12.21 -10.06
CA PRO A 576 -1.85 -10.82 -10.45
C PRO A 576 -2.56 -10.41 -11.74
N ILE A 577 -2.64 -11.33 -12.70
CA ILE A 577 -3.12 -11.09 -14.05
C ILE A 577 -4.23 -12.09 -14.39
N PHE A 578 -5.26 -11.61 -15.07
CA PHE A 578 -6.16 -12.45 -15.87
C PHE A 578 -6.01 -12.10 -17.34
N GLU A 579 -6.01 -13.10 -18.20
CA GLU A 579 -5.97 -12.94 -19.66
C GLU A 579 -7.16 -13.62 -20.32
N ARG A 580 -7.72 -13.00 -21.36
CA ARG A 580 -8.83 -13.54 -22.16
C ARG A 580 -8.68 -13.15 -23.62
N TRP A 581 -9.02 -14.07 -24.53
CA TRP A 581 -9.27 -13.76 -25.92
C TRP A 581 -10.76 -13.49 -26.13
N VAL A 582 -11.08 -12.34 -26.72
CA VAL A 582 -12.46 -11.91 -26.98
C VAL A 582 -12.75 -12.11 -28.46
N ASP A 583 -13.62 -13.07 -28.77
CA ASP A 583 -14.03 -13.43 -30.14
C ASP A 583 -15.24 -12.60 -30.64
N LYS A 584 -15.97 -11.94 -29.73
CA LYS A 584 -17.16 -11.14 -30.00
C LYS A 584 -17.12 -9.83 -29.23
N ASP A 585 -17.75 -8.78 -29.76
CA ASP A 585 -17.85 -7.50 -29.06
C ASP A 585 -18.45 -7.69 -27.65
N VAL A 586 -17.74 -7.20 -26.63
CA VAL A 586 -18.21 -7.14 -25.24
C VAL A 586 -18.86 -5.79 -25.01
N VAL A 587 -20.14 -5.81 -24.68
CA VAL A 587 -20.96 -4.61 -24.48
C VAL A 587 -21.21 -4.39 -22.99
N VAL A 588 -20.94 -3.17 -22.50
CA VAL A 588 -21.25 -2.71 -21.14
C VAL A 588 -22.03 -1.40 -21.26
N ASP A 589 -23.14 -1.27 -20.55
CA ASP A 589 -24.04 -0.11 -20.60
C ASP A 589 -24.46 0.30 -22.03
N GLY A 590 -24.75 -0.70 -22.88
CA GLY A 590 -25.17 -0.49 -24.27
C GLY A 590 -24.06 0.04 -25.19
N ARG A 591 -22.80 0.05 -24.75
CA ARG A 591 -21.64 0.48 -25.55
C ARG A 591 -20.63 -0.66 -25.67
N ILE A 592 -20.01 -0.78 -26.84
CA ILE A 592 -18.92 -1.74 -27.05
C ILE A 592 -17.73 -1.30 -26.19
N ALA A 593 -17.46 -2.06 -25.13
CA ALA A 593 -16.36 -1.82 -24.19
C ALA A 593 -15.06 -2.47 -24.69
N VAL A 594 -15.16 -3.66 -25.28
CA VAL A 594 -14.05 -4.37 -25.95
C VAL A 594 -14.54 -4.92 -27.27
N ARG A 595 -13.77 -4.75 -28.34
CA ARG A 595 -14.14 -5.28 -29.67
C ARG A 595 -13.78 -6.75 -29.81
N ALA A 596 -14.44 -7.46 -30.72
CA ALA A 596 -14.03 -8.75 -31.21
C ALA A 596 -12.57 -8.76 -31.70
N ASP A 597 -11.98 -9.95 -31.73
CA ASP A 597 -10.60 -10.23 -32.10
C ASP A 597 -9.58 -9.43 -31.28
N THR A 598 -9.78 -9.44 -29.95
CA THR A 598 -8.95 -8.70 -29.01
C THR A 598 -8.43 -9.60 -27.90
N GLN A 599 -7.12 -9.59 -27.69
CA GLN A 599 -6.48 -10.11 -26.50
C GLN A 599 -6.63 -9.10 -25.36
N VAL A 600 -7.22 -9.52 -24.25
CA VAL A 600 -7.46 -8.70 -23.07
C VAL A 600 -6.56 -9.16 -21.93
N ILE A 601 -5.90 -8.20 -21.29
CA ILE A 601 -5.08 -8.39 -20.11
C ILE A 601 -5.65 -7.54 -18.99
N MET A 602 -5.80 -8.12 -17.79
CA MET A 602 -6.46 -7.51 -16.65
C MET A 602 -5.57 -7.66 -15.42
N PHE A 603 -5.11 -6.55 -14.87
CA PHE A 603 -4.34 -6.58 -13.61
C PHE A 603 -5.30 -6.41 -12.45
N THR A 604 -5.37 -7.40 -11.58
CA THR A 604 -6.26 -7.36 -10.42
C THR A 604 -5.93 -6.22 -9.43
N SER A 605 -4.68 -5.71 -9.43
CA SER A 605 -4.29 -4.52 -8.68
C SER A 605 -5.02 -3.25 -9.15
N ASP A 606 -5.41 -3.17 -10.43
CA ASP A 606 -6.21 -2.05 -10.94
C ASP A 606 -7.64 -2.08 -10.38
N PHE A 607 -8.12 -3.26 -9.96
CA PHE A 607 -9.46 -3.45 -9.41
C PHE A 607 -9.52 -3.39 -7.88
N ALA A 608 -8.36 -3.33 -7.20
CA ALA A 608 -8.24 -3.44 -5.74
C ALA A 608 -8.92 -2.29 -4.95
N ASN A 609 -9.21 -1.16 -5.62
CA ASN A 609 -9.94 -0.01 -5.07
C ASN A 609 -11.28 0.23 -5.79
N SER A 610 -11.72 -0.68 -6.66
CA SER A 610 -12.94 -0.50 -7.43
C SER A 610 -14.16 -0.46 -6.52
N LYS A 611 -15.12 0.42 -6.84
CA LYS A 611 -16.45 0.41 -6.21
C LYS A 611 -17.27 -0.81 -6.66
N HIS A 612 -17.01 -1.30 -7.87
CA HIS A 612 -17.61 -2.53 -8.37
C HIS A 612 -16.91 -3.74 -7.73
N LEU A 613 -17.67 -4.52 -6.97
CA LEU A 613 -17.20 -5.75 -6.33
C LEU A 613 -17.02 -6.85 -7.37
N TRP A 614 -15.83 -6.91 -7.95
CA TRP A 614 -15.48 -7.95 -8.92
C TRP A 614 -15.34 -9.33 -8.23
N PRO A 615 -15.60 -10.42 -8.96
CA PRO A 615 -15.60 -11.77 -8.39
C PRO A 615 -14.15 -12.25 -8.18
N ALA A 616 -13.74 -12.42 -6.92
CA ALA A 616 -12.36 -12.80 -6.57
C ALA A 616 -11.96 -14.13 -7.24
N PHE A 617 -12.82 -15.13 -7.21
CA PHE A 617 -12.58 -16.43 -7.84
C PHE A 617 -12.90 -16.46 -9.35
N GLY A 618 -13.00 -15.30 -10.00
CA GLY A 618 -13.41 -15.17 -11.38
C GLY A 618 -14.90 -15.45 -11.61
N THR A 619 -15.32 -15.34 -12.86
CA THR A 619 -16.70 -15.59 -13.30
C THR A 619 -16.69 -16.12 -14.73
N GLY A 620 -17.84 -16.63 -15.19
CA GLY A 620 -17.97 -17.20 -16.52
C GLY A 620 -17.42 -18.62 -16.63
N PRO A 621 -17.17 -19.09 -17.87
CA PRO A 621 -16.75 -20.47 -18.15
C PRO A 621 -15.44 -20.90 -17.49
N ARG A 622 -14.60 -19.92 -17.12
CA ARG A 622 -13.27 -20.10 -16.52
C ARG A 622 -13.25 -19.65 -15.05
N ALA A 623 -14.39 -19.67 -14.36
CA ALA A 623 -14.44 -19.43 -12.92
C ALA A 623 -13.72 -20.56 -12.16
N CYS A 624 -13.08 -20.24 -11.04
CA CYS A 624 -12.31 -21.22 -10.29
C CYS A 624 -13.19 -22.35 -9.77
N ALA A 625 -12.96 -23.57 -10.27
CA ALA A 625 -13.69 -24.76 -9.84
C ALA A 625 -13.41 -25.14 -8.37
N GLY A 626 -12.28 -24.69 -7.82
CA GLY A 626 -11.84 -24.96 -6.44
C GLY A 626 -12.40 -24.01 -5.38
N THR A 627 -13.30 -23.08 -5.73
CA THR A 627 -13.76 -22.00 -4.82
C THR A 627 -14.28 -22.52 -3.48
N SER A 628 -15.16 -23.52 -3.48
CA SER A 628 -15.77 -24.05 -2.24
C SER A 628 -14.74 -24.71 -1.31
N MET A 629 -13.77 -25.43 -1.87
CA MET A 629 -12.70 -26.08 -1.12
C MET A 629 -11.70 -25.06 -0.55
N ALA A 630 -11.28 -24.10 -1.37
CA ALA A 630 -10.35 -23.05 -0.96
C ALA A 630 -10.92 -22.21 0.21
N LEU A 631 -12.19 -21.84 0.14
CA LEU A 631 -12.87 -21.10 1.21
C LEU A 631 -12.88 -21.87 2.54
N GLY A 632 -12.94 -23.20 2.52
CA GLY A 632 -12.85 -24.02 3.73
C GLY A 632 -11.54 -23.82 4.47
N VAL A 633 -10.40 -23.89 3.76
CA VAL A 633 -9.05 -23.70 4.32
C VAL A 633 -8.85 -22.25 4.78
N LEU A 634 -9.21 -21.29 3.93
CA LEU A 634 -9.01 -19.87 4.21
C LEU A 634 -9.82 -19.39 5.41
N ASN A 635 -11.07 -19.84 5.57
CA ASN A 635 -11.88 -19.50 6.74
C ASN A 635 -11.31 -20.08 8.03
N ALA A 636 -10.74 -21.29 8.01
CA ALA A 636 -10.12 -21.89 9.19
C ALA A 636 -8.91 -21.06 9.66
N ILE A 637 -8.04 -20.63 8.73
CA ILE A 637 -6.90 -19.75 9.02
C ILE A 637 -7.39 -18.39 9.53
N HIS A 638 -8.31 -17.75 8.81
CA HIS A 638 -8.84 -16.43 9.16
C HIS A 638 -9.46 -16.41 10.57
N GLN A 639 -10.22 -17.43 10.94
CA GLN A 639 -10.92 -17.46 12.22
C GLN A 639 -10.01 -17.76 13.41
N LYS A 640 -8.98 -18.59 13.24
CA LYS A 640 -8.19 -19.11 14.37
C LYS A 640 -6.81 -18.50 14.52
N MET A 641 -6.17 -18.10 13.41
CA MET A 641 -4.77 -17.68 13.37
C MET A 641 -4.61 -16.17 13.22
N LEU A 642 -5.52 -15.49 12.49
CA LEU A 642 -5.44 -14.06 12.28
C LEU A 642 -5.54 -13.30 13.62
N GLY A 643 -4.62 -12.35 13.84
CA GLY A 643 -4.52 -11.58 15.08
C GLY A 643 -3.81 -12.30 16.23
N ARG A 644 -3.39 -13.56 16.07
CA ARG A 644 -2.62 -14.27 17.09
C ARG A 644 -1.14 -13.84 17.07
N PRO A 645 -0.47 -13.73 18.24
CA PRO A 645 0.98 -13.51 18.32
C PRO A 645 1.74 -14.63 17.61
N GLY A 646 2.74 -14.32 16.79
CA GLY A 646 3.52 -15.33 16.08
C GLY A 646 2.91 -15.85 14.76
N PHE A 647 1.69 -15.45 14.38
CA PHE A 647 1.22 -15.69 13.00
C PHE A 647 1.90 -14.70 12.05
N GLU A 648 2.94 -15.14 11.36
CA GLU A 648 3.81 -14.35 10.46
C GLU A 648 3.91 -15.03 9.08
N PRO A 649 2.79 -15.14 8.34
CA PRO A 649 2.79 -15.80 7.03
C PRO A 649 3.69 -15.13 5.99
N GLU A 650 4.12 -13.88 6.22
CA GLU A 650 5.11 -13.16 5.41
C GLU A 650 6.55 -13.66 5.62
N ARG A 651 6.84 -14.29 6.76
CA ARG A 651 8.18 -14.76 7.07
C ARG A 651 8.52 -15.95 6.19
N GLY A 652 9.58 -15.80 5.40
CA GLY A 652 9.99 -16.84 4.46
C GLY A 652 9.07 -17.00 3.25
N HIS A 653 8.14 -16.07 3.02
CA HIS A 653 7.18 -16.10 1.91
C HIS A 653 7.84 -15.76 0.55
N LYS A 654 8.75 -16.64 0.10
CA LYS A 654 9.54 -16.40 -1.10
C LYS A 654 8.69 -16.39 -2.37
N PHE A 655 9.09 -15.53 -3.31
CA PHE A 655 8.61 -15.56 -4.70
C PHE A 655 7.10 -15.27 -4.87
N SER A 656 6.53 -14.42 -4.01
CA SER A 656 5.18 -13.91 -4.27
C SER A 656 5.20 -12.97 -5.48
N GLY A 657 4.17 -13.07 -6.34
CA GLY A 657 3.96 -12.14 -7.46
C GLY A 657 3.54 -10.73 -7.02
N ARG A 658 3.36 -10.48 -5.72
CA ARG A 658 2.81 -9.21 -5.19
C ARG A 658 3.61 -8.59 -4.05
N ASN A 659 3.88 -9.40 -3.04
CA ASN A 659 4.72 -8.99 -1.93
C ASN A 659 6.13 -9.27 -2.37
N ASN A 660 6.75 -8.31 -3.06
CA ASN A 660 8.20 -8.34 -3.19
C ASN A 660 8.74 -8.50 -1.77
N ASP A 661 9.52 -9.55 -1.51
CA ASP A 661 10.23 -9.84 -0.26
C ASP A 661 11.29 -8.76 0.04
N GLY A 662 10.85 -7.49 0.09
CA GLY A 662 11.65 -6.29 0.25
C GLY A 662 12.61 -5.95 -0.89
N VAL A 663 13.11 -6.93 -1.67
CA VAL A 663 14.20 -6.67 -2.63
C VAL A 663 14.13 -7.63 -3.82
N THR A 664 13.90 -7.11 -5.02
CA THR A 664 14.13 -7.88 -6.26
C THR A 664 15.62 -7.89 -6.55
N SER A 665 16.23 -9.07 -6.59
CA SER A 665 17.66 -9.21 -6.91
C SER A 665 17.95 -8.88 -8.39
N LEU A 666 19.19 -8.46 -8.71
CA LEU A 666 19.59 -8.25 -10.10
C LEU A 666 19.46 -9.53 -10.95
N SER A 667 19.68 -10.70 -10.33
CA SER A 667 19.45 -12.01 -10.95
C SER A 667 17.99 -12.25 -11.30
N GLU A 668 17.04 -11.83 -10.45
CA GLU A 668 15.61 -11.90 -10.77
C GLU A 668 15.24 -10.95 -11.91
N VAL A 669 15.73 -9.71 -11.89
CA VAL A 669 15.48 -8.74 -12.99
C VAL A 669 16.00 -9.30 -14.31
N TRP A 670 17.21 -9.86 -14.30
CA TRP A 670 17.80 -10.48 -15.48
C TRP A 670 17.00 -11.70 -15.94
N TYR A 671 16.58 -12.58 -15.03
CA TYR A 671 15.77 -13.74 -15.37
C TYR A 671 14.40 -13.33 -15.95
N PHE A 672 13.74 -12.33 -15.35
CA PHE A 672 12.52 -11.73 -15.88
C PHE A 672 12.73 -11.20 -17.28
N ALA A 673 13.77 -10.36 -17.48
CA ALA A 673 14.08 -9.79 -18.79
C ALA A 673 14.36 -10.87 -19.84
N LYS A 674 15.17 -11.87 -19.50
CA LYS A 674 15.51 -13.00 -20.37
C LYS A 674 14.29 -13.84 -20.75
N THR A 675 13.31 -13.97 -19.85
CA THR A 675 12.11 -14.81 -20.06
C THR A 675 11.00 -14.06 -20.79
N VAL A 676 10.74 -12.81 -20.41
CA VAL A 676 9.58 -12.04 -20.88
C VAL A 676 9.90 -11.21 -22.13
N LEU A 677 11.09 -10.62 -22.25
CA LEU A 677 11.39 -9.76 -23.41
C LEU A 677 11.33 -10.51 -24.74
N PRO A 678 11.90 -11.73 -24.91
CA PRO A 678 11.79 -12.45 -26.17
C PRO A 678 10.35 -12.73 -26.59
N VAL A 679 9.46 -12.99 -25.62
CA VAL A 679 8.02 -13.16 -25.84
C VAL A 679 7.40 -11.85 -26.32
N VAL A 680 7.68 -10.74 -25.62
CA VAL A 680 7.16 -9.40 -25.97
C VAL A 680 7.64 -8.94 -27.36
N PHE A 681 8.84 -9.34 -27.77
CA PHE A 681 9.37 -9.03 -29.09
C PHE A 681 8.97 -10.05 -30.18
N GLY A 682 8.17 -11.08 -29.86
CA GLY A 682 7.66 -12.05 -30.82
C GLY A 682 8.68 -13.10 -31.30
N PHE A 683 9.85 -13.19 -30.66
CA PHE A 683 10.92 -14.13 -31.05
C PHE A 683 11.00 -15.38 -30.15
N GLY A 684 10.38 -15.36 -28.98
CA GLY A 684 10.37 -16.45 -28.00
C GLY A 684 8.96 -16.93 -27.61
N GLY A 685 8.89 -17.94 -26.74
CA GLY A 685 7.64 -18.46 -26.19
C GLY A 685 7.15 -19.76 -26.81
N GLU A 686 6.10 -20.32 -26.23
CA GLU A 686 5.41 -21.52 -26.72
C GLU A 686 4.73 -21.22 -28.05
N LYS A 687 5.08 -21.95 -29.12
CA LYS A 687 4.60 -21.67 -30.49
C LYS A 687 3.44 -22.55 -30.95
N THR A 688 3.05 -23.53 -30.15
CA THR A 688 2.04 -24.51 -30.52
C THR A 688 0.89 -24.52 -29.53
N THR A 689 -0.33 -24.68 -30.06
CA THR A 689 -1.55 -24.94 -29.28
C THR A 689 -1.95 -26.41 -29.35
N GLU A 690 -1.17 -27.24 -30.03
CA GLU A 690 -1.47 -28.67 -30.19
C GLU A 690 -1.33 -29.39 -28.86
N ALA A 691 -2.41 -30.04 -28.42
CA ALA A 691 -2.48 -30.75 -27.15
C ALA A 691 -1.31 -31.75 -26.99
N ALA A 692 -1.04 -32.55 -28.03
CA ALA A 692 0.04 -33.53 -28.01
C ALA A 692 1.44 -32.91 -27.88
N ALA A 693 1.66 -31.71 -28.45
CA ALA A 693 2.94 -31.03 -28.33
C ALA A 693 3.15 -30.46 -26.92
N LEU A 694 2.10 -29.90 -26.31
CA LEU A 694 2.14 -29.44 -24.92
C LEU A 694 2.36 -30.60 -23.94
N GLU A 695 1.68 -31.72 -24.15
CA GLU A 695 1.87 -32.95 -23.35
C GLU A 695 3.30 -33.50 -23.49
N ARG A 696 3.85 -33.54 -24.71
CA ARG A 696 5.26 -33.94 -24.92
C ARG A 696 6.24 -32.99 -24.24
N ALA A 697 6.01 -31.69 -24.32
CA ALA A 697 6.89 -30.71 -23.68
C ALA A 697 6.83 -30.79 -22.14
N ALA A 698 5.66 -31.13 -21.58
CA ALA A 698 5.50 -31.41 -20.17
C ALA A 698 6.21 -32.71 -19.74
N ALA A 699 6.12 -33.78 -20.56
CA ALA A 699 6.82 -35.03 -20.32
C ALA A 699 8.34 -34.87 -20.38
N ALA A 700 8.84 -34.14 -21.39
CA ALA A 700 10.27 -33.86 -21.55
C ALA A 700 10.86 -33.04 -20.40
N ALA A 701 10.05 -32.35 -19.59
CA ALA A 701 10.52 -31.64 -18.40
C ALA A 701 10.80 -32.57 -17.20
N LEU A 702 10.45 -33.86 -17.30
CA LEU A 702 10.80 -34.91 -16.33
C LEU A 702 12.07 -35.68 -16.72
N GLU A 703 12.54 -35.54 -17.95
CA GLU A 703 13.77 -36.13 -18.47
C GLU A 703 14.98 -35.24 -18.16
#